data_AF-A0A3D8R6Q6-F1
#
_entry.id   AF-A0A3D8R6Q6-F1
#
_cell.length_a   1.000
_cell.length_b   1.000
_cell.length_c   1.000
_cell.angle_alpha   90.00
_cell.angle_beta   90.00
_cell.angle_gamma   90.00
#
_symmetry.space_group_name_H-M   'P 1'
#
loop_
_entity.id
_entity.type
_entity.pdbx_description
1 polymer ?
#
loop_
_entity_poly.entity_id
_entity_poly.type
_entity_poly.pdbx_seq_one_letter_code
_entity_poly.pdbx_strand_id
1 'polypeptide(L)'
;MGASVIQEQRDLIVNTIKNITRGDWKVLVVDEAAKKIIDNVVKEDDILNENIANIERIEERRDMNPEMDAIYILSPQPHIVDCLMADFERRRYKKSFLVWTALLDPQMRRRIDSSNQAQQQLAGFETLSIDYFPRESHLITFRDPWSFPILFHPDCNGYVRDHMQLLAQKITGICVSLGEYPKVRYYRPRNPTHEASVLCSHLARFVQEELDAYAQWNKDFPPPAARPQGVLLITDRSMDLVAPLIHEFTYQAMAHDLLPIKEGDKVLYKTVVTEGDGDQQEKEMEIGEKDRIWVENRHRHMKDTIEKLMSDFKKFIDDNPHFANSEGDATSLNAIKDMLAGLPQFQEMKEAYSLHLNMAQECMNIFQRNKLPDIASVEQSLGTGLDEDFRKPKNLADQLVRLLDDEDIPQSDRLRLILLYIMYREGVIMDDVQRLLAHASLPPQDVEVATNLELLGARTTKTLKDPKPATQPLFPRKTAPTADDEEYALSRFEPTLQTVLEEISKGTLDQTLFPYTKPPLDNSEDLAAAQQQTSLRSAKPTWARNRNAAAENKQRIIVLMAGGATYSEARACYDVSTAQGKDIFLATSHMVTPSMFIRQVSDLSAPRKQLNLPIERPPQKAPEYLFLRNDPKPQPPPQPMGMPGGPGARRGPGMGLPAGAPLPPPQSPAPPTAGMANLSVNGQNGGAEDWPAPVLDKKGKLEKKDKHKEDKKDKHKDGEKKKRGFFGSKKDKS
;
A
#
# COMPACT_ATOMS: atom_id res chain seq x y z
N MET A 1 4.28 -1.12 24.51
CA MET A 1 4.05 -1.25 23.05
C MET A 1 5.39 -1.00 22.36
N GLY A 2 5.68 -1.71 21.27
CA GLY A 2 6.88 -1.42 20.46
C GLY A 2 6.73 -0.11 19.70
N ALA A 3 7.80 0.36 19.05
CA ALA A 3 7.73 1.53 18.18
C ALA A 3 6.73 1.26 17.04
N SER A 4 5.92 2.26 16.67
CA SER A 4 4.93 2.14 15.59
C SER A 4 4.90 3.43 14.79
N VAL A 5 5.20 3.34 13.49
CA VAL A 5 5.20 4.52 12.62
C VAL A 5 3.80 5.11 12.41
N ILE A 6 2.75 4.29 12.58
CA ILE A 6 1.36 4.76 12.61
C ILE A 6 1.17 5.74 13.78
N GLN A 7 1.62 5.34 14.97
CA GLN A 7 1.48 6.15 16.17
C GLN A 7 2.36 7.41 16.10
N GLU A 8 3.60 7.29 15.61
CA GLU A 8 4.53 8.43 15.45
C GLU A 8 3.95 9.49 14.49
N GLN A 9 3.39 9.07 13.34
CA GLN A 9 2.76 10.01 12.40
C GLN A 9 1.46 10.60 12.97
N ARG A 10 0.63 9.79 13.66
CA ARG A 10 -0.58 10.26 14.34
C ARG A 10 -0.25 11.35 15.36
N ASP A 11 0.72 11.09 16.23
CA ASP A 11 1.09 12.00 17.31
C ASP A 11 1.71 13.28 16.75
N LEU A 12 2.50 13.20 15.66
CA LEU A 12 2.99 14.38 14.97
C LEU A 12 1.85 15.28 14.47
N ILE A 13 0.84 14.73 13.80
CA ILE A 13 -0.31 15.48 13.28
C ILE A 13 -1.11 16.10 14.43
N VAL A 14 -1.51 15.29 15.42
CA VAL A 14 -2.34 15.74 16.55
C VAL A 14 -1.62 16.78 17.40
N ASN A 15 -0.34 16.58 17.70
CA ASN A 15 0.44 17.55 18.47
C ASN A 15 0.62 18.87 17.70
N THR A 16 0.78 18.83 16.38
CA THR A 16 0.84 20.05 15.55
C THR A 16 -0.46 20.84 15.66
N ILE A 17 -1.60 20.17 15.48
CA ILE A 17 -2.93 20.81 15.61
C ILE A 17 -3.07 21.45 16.99
N LYS A 18 -2.80 20.68 18.06
CA LYS A 18 -2.87 21.13 19.44
C LYS A 18 -1.96 22.33 19.75
N ASN A 19 -0.74 22.31 19.24
CA ASN A 19 0.23 23.38 19.45
C ASN A 19 -0.16 24.69 18.75
N ILE A 20 -0.93 24.59 17.66
CA ILE A 20 -1.47 25.74 16.92
C ILE A 20 -2.78 26.23 17.54
N THR A 21 -3.68 25.34 17.96
CA THR A 21 -4.96 25.75 18.56
C THR A 21 -4.76 26.44 19.90
N ARG A 22 -3.86 25.93 20.76
CA ARG A 22 -3.56 26.49 22.09
C ARG A 22 -4.82 26.74 22.95
N GLY A 23 -5.85 25.90 22.76
CA GLY A 23 -7.13 26.00 23.45
C GLY A 23 -8.17 26.92 22.79
N ASP A 24 -7.81 27.66 21.73
CA ASP A 24 -8.75 28.46 20.95
C ASP A 24 -9.39 27.63 19.83
N TRP A 25 -10.67 27.85 19.58
CA TRP A 25 -11.39 27.21 18.48
C TRP A 25 -10.90 27.71 17.12
N LYS A 26 -10.57 26.78 16.22
CA LYS A 26 -10.13 27.06 14.84
C LYS A 26 -10.85 26.17 13.83
N VAL A 27 -10.88 26.59 12.58
CA VAL A 27 -11.32 25.74 11.45
C VAL A 27 -10.12 24.99 10.90
N LEU A 28 -10.24 23.68 10.65
CA LEU A 28 -9.22 22.93 9.92
C LEU A 28 -9.59 22.86 8.44
N VAL A 29 -8.69 23.31 7.58
CA VAL A 29 -8.86 23.26 6.12
C VAL A 29 -7.81 22.32 5.54
N VAL A 30 -8.26 21.33 4.77
CA VAL A 30 -7.41 20.31 4.15
C VAL A 30 -7.69 20.21 2.65
N ASP A 31 -6.76 19.70 1.86
CA ASP A 31 -7.03 19.21 0.50
C ASP A 31 -7.23 17.70 0.48
N GLU A 32 -7.65 17.16 -0.67
CA GLU A 32 -7.88 15.71 -0.86
C GLU A 32 -6.65 14.86 -0.50
N ALA A 33 -5.44 15.27 -0.90
CA ALA A 33 -4.24 14.47 -0.64
C ALA A 33 -3.84 14.54 0.83
N ALA A 34 -3.89 15.72 1.45
CA ALA A 34 -3.65 15.87 2.88
C ALA A 34 -4.69 15.09 3.72
N LYS A 35 -5.97 15.12 3.33
CA LYS A 35 -7.03 14.36 3.98
C LYS A 35 -6.73 12.86 4.00
N LYS A 36 -6.27 12.29 2.88
CA LYS A 36 -5.89 10.87 2.81
C LYS A 36 -4.74 10.51 3.75
N ILE A 37 -3.77 11.40 3.94
CA ILE A 37 -2.66 11.20 4.88
C ILE A 37 -3.19 11.22 6.32
N ILE A 38 -4.03 12.20 6.64
CA ILE A 38 -4.60 12.38 7.99
C ILE A 38 -5.51 11.20 8.35
N ASP A 39 -6.48 10.87 7.49
CA ASP A 39 -7.46 9.80 7.71
C ASP A 39 -6.79 8.41 7.81
N ASN A 40 -5.56 8.26 7.31
CA ASN A 40 -4.81 7.02 7.40
C ASN A 40 -4.43 6.65 8.85
N VAL A 41 -4.16 7.65 9.70
CA VAL A 41 -3.62 7.43 11.06
C VAL A 41 -4.40 8.14 12.17
N VAL A 42 -5.20 9.16 11.84
CA VAL A 42 -5.99 9.94 12.80
C VAL A 42 -7.48 9.73 12.55
N LYS A 43 -8.25 9.52 13.62
CA LYS A 43 -9.71 9.52 13.54
C LYS A 43 -10.23 10.95 13.53
N GLU A 44 -11.35 11.17 12.86
CA GLU A 44 -11.99 12.50 12.81
C GLU A 44 -12.29 13.05 14.21
N ASP A 45 -12.83 12.21 15.10
CA ASP A 45 -13.11 12.57 16.51
C ASP A 45 -11.86 13.07 17.25
N ASP A 46 -10.69 12.47 16.99
CA ASP A 46 -9.44 12.88 17.63
C ASP A 46 -9.03 14.30 17.19
N ILE A 47 -9.36 14.69 15.96
CA ILE A 47 -9.09 16.03 15.43
C ILE A 47 -10.05 17.05 16.05
N LEU A 48 -11.35 16.73 16.07
CA LEU A 48 -12.39 17.61 16.61
C LEU A 48 -12.17 17.89 18.11
N ASN A 49 -11.65 16.91 18.85
CA ASN A 49 -11.34 17.04 20.28
C ASN A 49 -10.19 18.01 20.59
N GLU A 50 -9.39 18.43 19.60
CA GLU A 50 -8.26 19.37 19.79
C GLU A 50 -8.64 20.82 19.45
N ASN A 51 -9.87 21.23 19.81
CA ASN A 51 -10.44 22.57 19.56
C ASN A 51 -10.62 22.91 18.08
N ILE A 52 -10.98 21.92 17.25
CA ILE A 52 -11.35 22.13 15.85
C ILE A 52 -12.87 22.17 15.71
N ALA A 53 -13.39 23.30 15.23
CA ALA A 53 -14.83 23.52 15.10
C ALA A 53 -15.44 22.80 13.90
N ASN A 54 -14.72 22.76 12.79
CA ASN A 54 -15.12 22.08 11.56
C ASN A 54 -13.89 21.67 10.74
N ILE A 55 -14.03 20.61 9.94
CA ILE A 55 -13.02 20.17 8.98
C ILE A 55 -13.58 20.43 7.58
N GLU A 56 -12.91 21.27 6.82
CA GLU A 56 -13.38 21.72 5.50
C GLU A 56 -12.37 21.39 4.40
N ARG A 57 -12.88 21.16 3.19
CA ARG A 57 -12.03 20.88 2.03
C ARG A 57 -11.77 22.14 1.20
N ILE A 58 -10.50 22.43 0.91
CA ILE A 58 -10.11 23.67 0.25
C ILE A 58 -10.68 23.80 -1.16
N GLU A 59 -10.87 22.66 -1.84
CA GLU A 59 -11.43 22.53 -3.19
C GLU A 59 -12.95 22.58 -3.22
N GLU A 60 -13.63 22.60 -2.06
CA GLU A 60 -15.08 22.67 -1.95
C GLU A 60 -15.59 24.09 -1.62
N ARG A 61 -16.87 24.34 -1.97
CA ARG A 61 -17.51 25.61 -1.63
C ARG A 61 -17.73 25.69 -0.13
N ARG A 62 -17.03 26.63 0.49
CA ARG A 62 -17.10 26.92 1.93
C ARG A 62 -17.76 28.26 2.18
N ASP A 63 -18.31 28.41 3.38
CA ASP A 63 -18.87 29.68 3.86
C ASP A 63 -17.76 30.65 4.33
N MET A 64 -18.11 31.93 4.44
CA MET A 64 -17.20 32.96 4.93
C MET A 64 -17.21 32.98 6.45
N ASN A 65 -16.04 32.80 7.08
CA ASN A 65 -15.89 32.77 8.54
C ASN A 65 -14.79 33.76 9.01
N PRO A 66 -14.94 35.08 8.76
CA PRO A 66 -13.88 36.07 8.95
C PRO A 66 -13.50 36.33 10.41
N GLU A 67 -14.28 35.82 11.37
CA GLU A 67 -14.04 35.99 12.81
C GLU A 67 -13.19 34.87 13.44
N MET A 68 -13.10 33.70 12.78
CA MET A 68 -12.38 32.54 13.29
C MET A 68 -11.02 32.38 12.58
N ASP A 69 -10.03 31.87 13.29
CA ASP A 69 -8.74 31.49 12.69
C ASP A 69 -8.85 30.13 12.01
N ALA A 70 -8.02 29.89 11.00
CA ALA A 70 -7.94 28.60 10.31
C ALA A 70 -6.54 27.99 10.34
N ILE A 71 -6.49 26.67 10.44
CA ILE A 71 -5.30 25.85 10.20
C ILE A 71 -5.45 25.23 8.83
N TYR A 72 -4.49 25.46 7.94
CA TYR A 72 -4.44 24.88 6.61
C TYR A 72 -3.40 23.77 6.60
N ILE A 73 -3.82 22.50 6.61
CA ILE A 73 -2.93 21.36 6.39
C ILE A 73 -3.05 20.95 4.93
N LEU A 74 -2.07 21.32 4.11
CA LEU A 74 -2.16 21.25 2.65
C LEU A 74 -1.01 20.46 2.01
N SER A 75 -1.31 19.79 0.91
CA SER A 75 -0.33 19.16 0.03
C SER A 75 0.32 20.19 -0.89
N PRO A 76 1.65 20.12 -1.15
CA PRO A 76 2.39 21.13 -1.91
C PRO A 76 2.14 20.99 -3.43
N GLN A 77 0.88 21.14 -3.85
CA GLN A 77 0.46 21.03 -5.24
C GLN A 77 0.09 22.40 -5.82
N PRO A 78 0.39 22.67 -7.11
CA PRO A 78 0.17 23.99 -7.72
C PRO A 78 -1.27 24.49 -7.61
N HIS A 79 -2.25 23.62 -7.88
CA HIS A 79 -3.66 24.00 -7.82
C HIS A 79 -4.17 24.21 -6.40
N ILE A 80 -3.56 23.56 -5.40
CA ILE A 80 -3.88 23.79 -3.98
C ILE A 80 -3.36 25.16 -3.52
N VAL A 81 -2.17 25.56 -4.00
CA VAL A 81 -1.68 26.93 -3.82
C VAL A 81 -2.62 27.95 -4.46
N ASP A 82 -3.15 27.68 -5.66
CA ASP A 82 -4.16 28.54 -6.27
C ASP A 82 -5.43 28.69 -5.41
N CYS A 83 -5.93 27.58 -4.85
CA CYS A 83 -7.07 27.62 -3.92
C CYS A 83 -6.77 28.44 -2.66
N LEU A 84 -5.58 28.28 -2.08
CA LEU A 84 -5.13 29.03 -0.90
C LEU A 84 -5.05 30.53 -1.19
N MET A 85 -4.50 30.91 -2.35
CA MET A 85 -4.41 32.31 -2.75
C MET A 85 -5.80 32.94 -2.91
N ALA A 86 -6.76 32.22 -3.47
CA ALA A 86 -8.14 32.68 -3.59
C ALA A 86 -8.82 32.92 -2.22
N ASP A 87 -8.53 32.07 -1.22
CA ASP A 87 -9.02 32.27 0.16
C ASP A 87 -8.43 33.53 0.80
N PHE A 88 -7.13 33.78 0.62
CA PHE A 88 -6.48 34.99 1.13
C PHE A 88 -7.00 36.25 0.46
N GLU A 89 -7.29 36.22 -0.84
CA GLU A 89 -7.90 37.35 -1.54
C GLU A 89 -9.29 37.68 -1.00
N ARG A 90 -10.07 36.65 -0.66
CA ARG A 90 -11.43 36.80 -0.10
C ARG A 90 -11.43 37.14 1.39
N ARG A 91 -10.31 36.99 2.09
CA ARG A 91 -10.21 37.06 3.56
C ARG A 91 -11.23 36.13 4.24
N ARG A 92 -11.24 34.87 3.83
CA ARG A 92 -12.21 33.88 4.32
C ARG A 92 -12.17 33.69 5.83
N TYR A 93 -10.98 33.75 6.42
CA TYR A 93 -10.74 33.58 7.85
C TYR A 93 -9.94 34.76 8.41
N LYS A 94 -9.92 34.92 9.73
CA LYS A 94 -9.27 36.03 10.43
C LYS A 94 -7.74 35.98 10.33
N LYS A 95 -7.17 34.84 10.73
CA LYS A 95 -5.76 34.49 10.64
C LYS A 95 -5.62 33.07 10.13
N SER A 96 -4.47 32.76 9.52
CA SER A 96 -4.22 31.48 8.89
C SER A 96 -2.87 30.91 9.33
N PHE A 97 -2.89 29.68 9.83
CA PHE A 97 -1.69 28.89 10.13
C PHE A 97 -1.50 27.90 9.01
N LEU A 98 -0.39 27.98 8.29
CA LEU A 98 -0.13 27.15 7.11
C LEU A 98 0.83 26.02 7.46
N VAL A 99 0.40 24.79 7.22
CA VAL A 99 1.13 23.56 7.51
C VAL A 99 1.19 22.73 6.23
N TRP A 100 2.38 22.54 5.67
CA TRP A 100 2.54 21.73 4.47
C TRP A 100 2.84 20.27 4.82
N THR A 101 2.22 19.33 4.09
CA THR A 101 2.50 17.89 4.27
C THR A 101 3.89 17.50 3.77
N ALA A 102 4.46 18.26 2.83
CA ALA A 102 5.83 18.08 2.32
C ALA A 102 6.43 19.43 1.89
N LEU A 103 7.70 19.44 1.48
CA LEU A 103 8.40 20.65 1.08
C LEU A 103 7.69 21.34 -0.10
N LEU A 104 7.42 22.64 0.06
CA LEU A 104 6.81 23.46 -0.97
C LEU A 104 7.87 23.94 -1.97
N ASP A 105 7.57 23.85 -3.27
CA ASP A 105 8.45 24.37 -4.32
C ASP A 105 8.81 25.85 -4.07
N PRO A 106 10.09 26.25 -4.25
CA PRO A 106 10.53 27.62 -3.99
C PRO A 106 9.77 28.71 -4.76
N GLN A 107 9.30 28.45 -5.99
CA GLN A 107 8.52 29.42 -6.76
C GLN A 107 7.13 29.59 -6.16
N MET A 108 6.49 28.48 -5.77
CA MET A 108 5.20 28.53 -5.07
C MET A 108 5.32 29.23 -3.72
N ARG A 109 6.39 28.96 -2.98
CA ARG A 109 6.68 29.65 -1.71
C ARG A 109 6.82 31.16 -1.89
N ARG A 110 7.63 31.59 -2.86
CA ARG A 110 7.82 33.02 -3.18
C ARG A 110 6.51 33.71 -3.54
N ARG A 111 5.62 33.03 -4.28
CA ARG A 111 4.31 33.58 -4.64
C ARG A 111 3.47 33.88 -3.40
N ILE A 112 3.44 32.97 -2.42
CA ILE A 112 2.73 33.18 -1.15
C ILE A 112 3.37 34.32 -0.36
N ASP A 113 4.69 34.27 -0.17
CA ASP A 113 5.43 35.26 0.62
C ASP A 113 5.35 36.69 0.04
N SER A 114 5.21 36.82 -1.29
CA SER A 114 5.09 38.11 -1.98
C SER A 114 3.69 38.75 -1.94
N SER A 115 2.67 38.01 -1.48
CA SER A 115 1.30 38.50 -1.44
C SER A 115 1.01 39.33 -0.20
N ASN A 116 0.62 40.59 -0.40
CA ASN A 116 0.22 41.50 0.69
C ASN A 116 -0.95 40.94 1.51
N GLN A 117 -1.90 40.26 0.85
CA GLN A 117 -3.05 39.66 1.52
C GLN A 117 -2.63 38.48 2.39
N ALA A 118 -1.72 37.63 1.89
CA ALA A 118 -1.18 36.52 2.66
C ALA A 118 -0.38 37.02 3.88
N GLN A 119 0.50 38.00 3.70
CA GLN A 119 1.31 38.58 4.79
C GLN A 119 0.46 39.13 5.94
N GLN A 120 -0.71 39.71 5.65
CA GLN A 120 -1.60 40.25 6.67
C GLN A 120 -2.37 39.17 7.45
N GLN A 121 -2.58 38.00 6.84
CA GLN A 121 -3.40 36.92 7.39
C GLN A 121 -2.56 35.79 8.01
N LEU A 122 -1.34 35.55 7.51
CA LEU A 122 -0.49 34.47 7.94
C LEU A 122 -0.03 34.69 9.39
N ALA A 123 -0.32 33.71 10.26
CA ALA A 123 0.07 33.70 11.67
C ALA A 123 1.17 32.67 11.97
N GLY A 124 1.33 31.66 11.12
CA GLY A 124 2.37 30.64 11.25
C GLY A 124 2.60 29.89 9.94
N PHE A 125 3.79 29.33 9.80
CA PHE A 125 4.20 28.50 8.66
C PHE A 125 5.03 27.32 9.19
N GLU A 126 4.64 26.11 8.85
CA GLU A 126 5.33 24.87 9.22
C GLU A 126 5.32 23.85 8.08
N THR A 127 6.23 22.88 8.11
CA THR A 127 6.27 21.76 7.16
C THR A 127 6.51 20.47 7.92
N LEU A 128 5.55 19.54 7.88
CA LEU A 128 5.59 18.30 8.66
C LEU A 128 6.38 17.17 7.98
N SER A 129 6.51 17.21 6.65
CA SER A 129 7.19 16.16 5.87
C SER A 129 6.62 14.75 6.11
N ILE A 130 5.29 14.62 6.05
CA ILE A 130 4.51 13.40 6.32
C ILE A 130 3.89 12.78 5.06
N ASP A 131 4.46 13.04 3.87
CA ASP A 131 3.95 12.55 2.57
C ASP A 131 4.25 11.05 2.33
N TYR A 132 3.78 10.21 3.24
CA TYR A 132 3.88 8.75 3.21
C TYR A 132 2.71 8.12 3.99
N PHE A 133 2.44 6.83 3.73
CA PHE A 133 1.32 6.10 4.33
C PHE A 133 1.82 4.91 5.15
N PRO A 134 1.84 5.00 6.49
CA PRO A 134 1.94 3.83 7.36
C PRO A 134 0.84 2.81 7.02
N ARG A 135 1.23 1.62 6.57
CA ARG A 135 0.31 0.51 6.33
C ARG A 135 0.22 -0.40 7.55
N GLU A 136 1.37 -0.62 8.19
CA GLU A 136 1.50 -1.41 9.41
C GLU A 136 2.40 -0.67 10.39
N SER A 137 2.46 -1.16 11.63
CA SER A 137 3.32 -0.55 12.65
C SER A 137 4.79 -0.41 12.22
N HIS A 138 5.32 -1.31 11.38
CA HIS A 138 6.69 -1.28 10.84
C HIS A 138 6.73 -1.27 9.30
N LEU A 139 5.59 -1.01 8.61
CA LEU A 139 5.51 -0.97 7.15
C LEU A 139 4.95 0.36 6.68
N ILE A 140 5.68 1.00 5.77
CA ILE A 140 5.35 2.28 5.16
C ILE A 140 5.28 2.09 3.65
N THR A 141 4.24 2.62 3.02
CA THR A 141 4.07 2.64 1.56
C THR A 141 3.90 4.07 1.06
N PHE A 142 4.39 4.34 -0.15
CA PHE A 142 4.11 5.60 -0.85
C PHE A 142 2.85 5.53 -1.72
N ARG A 143 2.20 4.35 -1.81
CA ARG A 143 1.05 4.07 -2.70
C ARG A 143 1.30 4.46 -4.15
N ASP A 144 2.53 4.24 -4.62
CA ASP A 144 2.99 4.60 -5.95
C ASP A 144 3.43 3.36 -6.76
N PRO A 145 2.50 2.67 -7.43
CA PRO A 145 2.82 1.58 -8.34
C PRO A 145 3.59 2.02 -9.60
N TRP A 146 3.52 3.31 -9.97
CA TRP A 146 4.20 3.85 -11.14
C TRP A 146 5.68 4.12 -10.89
N SER A 147 6.11 4.14 -9.63
CA SER A 147 7.52 4.20 -9.26
C SER A 147 8.35 3.11 -9.96
N PHE A 148 7.82 1.89 -10.09
CA PHE A 148 8.55 0.79 -10.75
C PHE A 148 8.85 1.08 -12.23
N PRO A 149 7.86 1.32 -13.11
CA PRO A 149 8.17 1.65 -14.50
C PRO A 149 8.93 2.96 -14.64
N ILE A 150 8.75 3.95 -13.76
CA ILE A 150 9.57 5.17 -13.80
C ILE A 150 11.05 4.85 -13.57
N LEU A 151 11.36 3.98 -12.61
CA LEU A 151 12.73 3.64 -12.24
C LEU A 151 13.43 2.67 -13.20
N PHE A 152 12.70 1.71 -13.78
CA PHE A 152 13.30 0.59 -14.52
C PHE A 152 13.00 0.57 -16.03
N HIS A 153 12.04 1.35 -16.51
CA HIS A 153 11.71 1.38 -17.94
C HIS A 153 12.66 2.31 -18.70
N PRO A 154 13.32 1.86 -19.79
CA PRO A 154 14.28 2.68 -20.54
C PRO A 154 13.71 4.01 -21.07
N ASP A 155 12.49 4.00 -21.62
CA ASP A 155 11.81 5.22 -22.09
C ASP A 155 11.40 6.20 -20.98
N CYS A 156 11.51 5.83 -19.70
CA CYS A 156 11.20 6.68 -18.55
C CYS A 156 12.43 7.41 -17.99
N ASN A 157 13.62 7.22 -18.57
CA ASN A 157 14.88 7.81 -18.09
C ASN A 157 14.82 9.33 -17.86
N GLY A 158 14.00 10.06 -18.64
CA GLY A 158 13.79 11.50 -18.47
C GLY A 158 13.08 11.90 -17.16
N TYR A 159 12.36 10.98 -16.51
CA TYR A 159 11.61 11.22 -15.26
C TYR A 159 12.34 10.73 -14.00
N VAL A 160 13.34 9.85 -14.16
CA VAL A 160 14.03 9.18 -13.04
C VAL A 160 14.61 10.16 -12.03
N ARG A 161 15.28 11.23 -12.48
CA ARG A 161 15.91 12.20 -11.59
C ARG A 161 14.90 12.90 -10.67
N ASP A 162 13.84 13.43 -11.26
CA ASP A 162 12.83 14.18 -10.50
C ASP A 162 12.03 13.23 -9.59
N HIS A 163 11.81 12.00 -10.03
CA HIS A 163 11.21 10.96 -9.20
C HIS A 163 12.10 10.57 -8.00
N MET A 164 13.41 10.40 -8.20
CA MET A 164 14.34 10.14 -7.09
C MET A 164 14.38 11.30 -6.09
N GLN A 165 14.25 12.54 -6.55
CA GLN A 165 14.15 13.71 -5.67
C GLN A 165 12.88 13.66 -4.81
N LEU A 166 11.74 13.31 -5.42
CA LEU A 166 10.48 13.10 -4.70
C LEU A 166 10.61 11.97 -3.66
N LEU A 167 11.18 10.84 -4.04
CA LEU A 167 11.43 9.73 -3.11
C LEU A 167 12.34 10.18 -1.96
N ALA A 168 13.41 10.92 -2.25
CA ALA A 168 14.34 11.43 -1.23
C ALA A 168 13.65 12.30 -0.18
N GLN A 169 12.71 13.16 -0.60
CA GLN A 169 11.91 13.98 0.31
C GLN A 169 10.99 13.12 1.19
N LYS A 170 10.32 12.11 0.62
CA LYS A 170 9.46 11.19 1.38
C LYS A 170 10.26 10.38 2.41
N ILE A 171 11.43 9.86 2.02
CA ILE A 171 12.33 9.10 2.91
C ILE A 171 12.87 9.98 4.03
N THR A 172 13.26 11.22 3.71
CA THR A 172 13.69 12.21 4.70
C THR A 172 12.56 12.50 5.68
N GLY A 173 11.33 12.64 5.18
CA GLY A 173 10.13 12.77 6.00
C GLY A 173 9.99 11.65 7.03
N ILE A 174 10.12 10.39 6.60
CA ILE A 174 10.11 9.24 7.53
C ILE A 174 11.20 9.36 8.60
N CYS A 175 12.43 9.71 8.21
CA CYS A 175 13.54 9.85 9.15
C CYS A 175 13.27 10.96 10.17
N VAL A 176 12.76 12.11 9.71
CA VAL A 176 12.40 13.27 10.53
C VAL A 176 11.28 12.92 11.50
N SER A 177 10.20 12.29 11.04
CA SER A 177 9.08 11.88 11.89
C SER A 177 9.49 10.84 12.94
N LEU A 178 10.49 10.02 12.64
CA LEU A 178 11.11 9.10 13.61
C LEU A 178 12.21 9.76 14.47
N GLY A 179 12.49 11.05 14.29
CA GLY A 179 13.55 11.74 15.03
C GLY A 179 14.95 11.15 14.79
N GLU A 180 15.23 10.67 13.59
CA GLU A 180 16.48 9.98 13.23
C GLU A 180 17.28 10.77 12.19
N TYR A 181 18.57 10.97 12.46
CA TYR A 181 19.58 11.32 11.45
C TYR A 181 20.48 10.10 11.22
N PRO A 182 20.06 9.15 10.37
CA PRO A 182 20.67 7.84 10.28
C PRO A 182 21.97 7.82 9.46
N LYS A 183 22.83 6.82 9.71
CA LYS A 183 23.92 6.47 8.79
C LYS A 183 23.30 5.90 7.50
N VAL A 184 23.47 6.56 6.36
CA VAL A 184 22.88 6.12 5.08
C VAL A 184 23.81 5.13 4.37
N ARG A 185 23.28 3.95 4.08
CA ARG A 185 23.91 2.87 3.30
C ARG A 185 23.03 2.49 2.12
N TYR A 186 23.61 1.92 1.08
CA TYR A 186 22.86 1.56 -0.12
C TYR A 186 23.39 0.31 -0.80
N TYR A 187 22.51 -0.44 -1.45
CA TYR A 187 22.90 -1.60 -2.25
C TYR A 187 23.70 -1.18 -3.49
N ARG A 188 24.82 -1.88 -3.72
CA ARG A 188 25.65 -1.76 -4.91
C ARG A 188 25.98 -3.17 -5.43
N PRO A 189 25.44 -3.59 -6.58
CA PRO A 189 25.75 -4.90 -7.15
C PRO A 189 27.25 -5.00 -7.54
N ARG A 190 27.87 -6.17 -7.33
CA ARG A 190 29.31 -6.38 -7.65
C ARG A 190 29.61 -6.21 -9.14
N ASN A 191 28.77 -6.80 -9.98
CA ASN A 191 28.91 -6.86 -11.43
C ASN A 191 27.62 -6.34 -12.08
N PRO A 192 27.41 -5.01 -12.16
CA PRO A 192 26.20 -4.44 -12.72
C PRO A 192 26.05 -4.80 -14.20
N THR A 193 24.85 -5.27 -14.57
CA THR A 193 24.49 -5.67 -15.95
C THR A 193 23.35 -4.83 -16.55
N HIS A 194 22.80 -3.90 -15.77
CA HIS A 194 21.61 -3.12 -16.11
C HIS A 194 21.79 -1.65 -15.68
N GLU A 195 21.16 -0.72 -16.40
CA GLU A 195 21.30 0.73 -16.17
C GLU A 195 20.82 1.15 -14.78
N ALA A 196 19.79 0.49 -14.25
CA ALA A 196 19.22 0.79 -12.94
C ALA A 196 20.14 0.44 -11.75
N SER A 197 21.27 -0.24 -11.98
CA SER A 197 22.25 -0.59 -10.92
C SER A 197 22.84 0.60 -10.15
N VAL A 198 22.77 1.82 -10.69
CA VAL A 198 23.23 3.05 -10.04
C VAL A 198 22.14 3.77 -9.24
N LEU A 199 20.87 3.34 -9.33
CA LEU A 199 19.73 4.01 -8.71
C LEU A 199 19.90 4.14 -7.20
N CYS A 200 20.24 3.04 -6.52
CA CYS A 200 20.46 3.03 -5.07
C CYS A 200 21.51 4.06 -4.63
N SER A 201 22.62 4.17 -5.37
CA SER A 201 23.68 5.14 -5.07
C SER A 201 23.24 6.58 -5.25
N HIS A 202 22.49 6.88 -6.32
CA HIS A 202 22.01 8.23 -6.58
C HIS A 202 20.93 8.65 -5.58
N LEU A 203 19.97 7.76 -5.31
CA LEU A 203 18.91 8.00 -4.34
C LEU A 203 19.49 8.20 -2.93
N ALA A 204 20.48 7.40 -2.53
CA ALA A 204 21.16 7.57 -1.25
C ALA A 204 21.85 8.93 -1.11
N ARG A 205 22.46 9.43 -2.20
CA ARG A 205 23.03 10.78 -2.21
C ARG A 205 21.95 11.86 -2.06
N PHE A 206 20.84 11.76 -2.80
CA PHE A 206 19.74 12.73 -2.66
C PHE A 206 19.16 12.72 -1.25
N VAL A 207 18.93 11.55 -0.65
CA VAL A 207 18.46 11.45 0.74
C VAL A 207 19.45 12.07 1.71
N GLN A 208 20.75 11.81 1.53
CA GLN A 208 21.78 12.42 2.37
C GLN A 208 21.78 13.95 2.28
N GLU A 209 21.65 14.51 1.08
CA GLU A 209 21.58 15.95 0.83
C GLU A 209 20.34 16.59 1.48
N GLU A 210 19.18 15.95 1.38
CA GLU A 210 17.94 16.40 2.01
C GLU A 210 18.02 16.33 3.55
N LEU A 211 18.57 15.25 4.12
CA LEU A 211 18.80 15.12 5.56
C LEU A 211 19.78 16.18 6.09
N ASP A 212 20.87 16.44 5.36
CA ASP A 212 21.84 17.46 5.72
C ASP A 212 21.22 18.85 5.71
N ALA A 213 20.45 19.17 4.66
CA ALA A 213 19.75 20.43 4.56
C ALA A 213 18.77 20.58 5.73
N TYR A 214 17.96 19.55 6.02
CA TYR A 214 17.02 19.59 7.13
C TYR A 214 17.72 19.83 8.48
N ALA A 215 18.82 19.12 8.77
CA ALA A 215 19.59 19.27 10.01
C ALA A 215 20.26 20.65 10.14
N GLN A 216 20.69 21.25 9.04
CA GLN A 216 21.25 22.62 9.05
C GLN A 216 20.21 23.67 9.45
N TRP A 217 18.97 23.51 9.02
CA TRP A 217 17.87 24.43 9.33
C TRP A 217 17.23 24.17 10.70
N ASN A 218 17.22 22.91 11.16
CA ASN A 218 16.61 22.50 12.42
C ASN A 218 17.70 22.13 13.43
N LYS A 219 18.18 23.12 14.20
CA LYS A 219 19.33 22.95 15.13
C LYS A 219 19.10 21.93 16.24
N ASP A 220 17.84 21.69 16.61
CA ASP A 220 17.44 20.72 17.65
C ASP A 220 17.25 19.30 17.08
N PHE A 221 17.54 19.09 15.79
CA PHE A 221 17.48 17.79 15.13
C PHE A 221 18.88 17.17 14.94
N PRO A 222 19.04 15.85 15.15
CA PRO A 222 18.04 14.93 15.72
C PRO A 222 17.81 15.19 17.22
N PRO A 223 16.62 14.86 17.75
CA PRO A 223 16.37 14.96 19.18
C PRO A 223 17.36 14.11 19.97
N PRO A 224 17.83 14.55 21.15
CA PRO A 224 18.74 13.77 21.98
C PRO A 224 18.14 12.41 22.32
N ALA A 225 18.83 11.33 21.96
CA ALA A 225 18.39 9.97 22.24
C ALA A 225 19.52 9.17 22.89
N ALA A 226 19.18 8.34 23.89
CA ALA A 226 20.14 7.45 24.55
C ALA A 226 20.47 6.18 23.72
N ARG A 227 19.81 6.03 22.56
CA ARG A 227 19.91 4.85 21.69
C ARG A 227 21.06 5.02 20.69
N PRO A 228 21.62 3.92 20.18
CA PRO A 228 22.60 4.00 19.09
C PRO A 228 22.00 4.69 17.86
N GLN A 229 22.84 5.42 17.11
CA GLN A 229 22.43 6.11 15.90
C GLN A 229 21.73 5.16 14.91
N GLY A 230 20.61 5.60 14.35
CA GLY A 230 19.88 4.81 13.37
C GLY A 230 20.67 4.54 12.08
N VAL A 231 20.19 3.58 11.30
CA VAL A 231 20.74 3.24 9.98
C VAL A 231 19.62 3.30 8.94
N LEU A 232 19.89 3.91 7.79
CA LEU A 232 19.01 3.90 6.64
C LEU A 232 19.67 3.07 5.55
N LEU A 233 19.01 2.01 5.11
CA LEU A 233 19.45 1.14 4.04
C LEU A 233 18.58 1.34 2.81
N ILE A 234 19.18 1.72 1.68
CA ILE A 234 18.47 1.91 0.40
C ILE A 234 18.77 0.73 -0.52
N THR A 235 17.73 0.00 -0.91
CA THR A 235 17.78 -1.14 -1.83
C THR A 235 16.75 -0.97 -2.95
N ASP A 236 16.83 -1.81 -3.97
CA ASP A 236 15.87 -1.84 -5.07
C ASP A 236 15.55 -3.29 -5.47
N ARG A 237 14.63 -3.48 -6.43
CA ARG A 237 14.22 -4.80 -6.90
C ARG A 237 15.34 -5.65 -7.52
N SER A 238 16.44 -5.06 -7.99
CA SER A 238 17.57 -5.83 -8.51
C SER A 238 18.34 -6.62 -7.44
N MET A 239 18.10 -6.35 -6.15
CA MET A 239 18.71 -7.10 -5.05
C MET A 239 18.16 -8.53 -4.93
N ASP A 240 16.87 -8.71 -5.19
CA ASP A 240 16.17 -10.01 -5.08
C ASP A 240 14.98 -10.08 -6.03
N LEU A 241 15.11 -10.92 -7.07
CA LEU A 241 14.06 -11.17 -8.06
C LEU A 241 13.30 -12.47 -7.81
N VAL A 242 13.72 -13.27 -6.81
CA VAL A 242 13.07 -14.54 -6.46
C VAL A 242 11.93 -14.31 -5.48
N ALA A 243 12.15 -13.46 -4.46
CA ALA A 243 11.14 -13.12 -3.47
C ALA A 243 9.76 -12.72 -4.06
N PRO A 244 9.66 -11.88 -5.10
CA PRO A 244 8.36 -11.53 -5.67
C PRO A 244 7.72 -12.62 -6.53
N LEU A 245 8.38 -13.75 -6.80
CA LEU A 245 7.86 -14.84 -7.64
C LEU A 245 7.49 -16.09 -6.85
N ILE A 246 8.11 -16.34 -5.70
CA ILE A 246 7.91 -17.58 -4.95
C ILE A 246 6.56 -17.60 -4.23
N HIS A 247 5.90 -18.75 -4.17
CA HIS A 247 4.73 -18.91 -3.31
C HIS A 247 5.16 -18.91 -1.85
N GLU A 248 4.45 -18.12 -1.05
CA GLU A 248 4.75 -17.91 0.35
C GLU A 248 3.57 -18.34 1.22
N PHE A 249 3.83 -19.14 2.25
CA PHE A 249 2.79 -19.78 3.07
C PHE A 249 2.60 -19.17 4.45
N THR A 250 3.12 -17.96 4.69
CA THR A 250 2.69 -17.14 5.85
C THR A 250 1.39 -16.42 5.55
N TYR A 251 0.55 -16.25 6.56
CA TYR A 251 -0.87 -15.93 6.37
C TYR A 251 -1.12 -14.74 5.45
N GLN A 252 -0.49 -13.59 5.70
CA GLN A 252 -0.69 -12.38 4.90
C GLN A 252 -0.18 -12.53 3.47
N ALA A 253 1.05 -13.03 3.29
CA ALA A 253 1.63 -13.20 1.97
C ALA A 253 0.78 -14.17 1.12
N MET A 254 0.38 -15.30 1.71
CA MET A 254 -0.47 -16.29 1.06
C MET A 254 -1.84 -15.71 0.70
N ALA A 255 -2.46 -14.95 1.60
CA ALA A 255 -3.76 -14.35 1.35
C ALA A 255 -3.70 -13.32 0.21
N HIS A 256 -2.66 -12.48 0.16
CA HIS A 256 -2.48 -11.49 -0.91
C HIS A 256 -2.10 -12.11 -2.26
N ASP A 257 -1.44 -13.27 -2.28
CA ASP A 257 -1.14 -14.01 -3.51
C ASP A 257 -2.38 -14.72 -4.07
N LEU A 258 -3.12 -15.43 -3.20
CA LEU A 258 -4.16 -16.37 -3.64
C LEU A 258 -5.58 -15.78 -3.68
N LEU A 259 -5.88 -14.80 -2.83
CA LEU A 259 -7.23 -14.23 -2.72
C LEU A 259 -7.34 -12.92 -3.49
N PRO A 260 -8.55 -12.55 -3.97
CA PRO A 260 -8.79 -11.30 -4.67
C PRO A 260 -8.86 -10.09 -3.70
N ILE A 261 -7.80 -9.88 -2.91
CA ILE A 261 -7.67 -8.75 -2.00
C ILE A 261 -7.39 -7.49 -2.82
N LYS A 262 -8.21 -6.46 -2.62
CA LYS A 262 -8.00 -5.14 -3.25
C LYS A 262 -7.16 -4.27 -2.34
N GLU A 263 -5.99 -3.87 -2.83
CA GLU A 263 -5.14 -2.91 -2.14
C GLU A 263 -5.29 -1.52 -2.74
N GLY A 264 -5.71 -0.55 -1.92
CA GLY A 264 -5.81 0.85 -2.27
C GLY A 264 -5.56 1.71 -1.04
N ASP A 265 -6.41 2.72 -0.80
CA ASP A 265 -6.33 3.47 0.45
C ASP A 265 -6.59 2.55 1.67
N LYS A 266 -7.54 1.63 1.51
CA LYS A 266 -7.82 0.53 2.43
C LYS A 266 -7.49 -0.81 1.76
N VAL A 267 -7.28 -1.84 2.58
CA VAL A 267 -7.15 -3.23 2.11
C VAL A 267 -8.49 -3.90 2.32
N LEU A 268 -9.14 -4.29 1.22
CA LEU A 268 -10.50 -4.80 1.23
C LEU A 268 -10.55 -6.21 0.66
N TYR A 269 -11.30 -7.08 1.32
CA TYR A 269 -11.59 -8.43 0.84
C TYR A 269 -13.09 -8.64 0.78
N LYS A 270 -13.55 -9.19 -0.36
CA LYS A 270 -14.94 -9.57 -0.58
C LYS A 270 -15.13 -10.99 -0.10
N THR A 271 -15.99 -11.18 0.90
CA THR A 271 -16.39 -12.50 1.40
C THR A 271 -17.89 -12.65 1.32
N VAL A 272 -18.37 -13.89 1.15
CA VAL A 272 -19.78 -14.21 1.30
C VAL A 272 -20.06 -14.53 2.78
N VAL A 273 -20.96 -13.78 3.39
CA VAL A 273 -21.43 -14.04 4.76
C VAL A 273 -22.84 -14.64 4.67
N THR A 274 -23.07 -15.72 5.40
CA THR A 274 -24.40 -16.33 5.54
C THR A 274 -25.04 -15.76 6.80
N GLU A 275 -26.04 -14.90 6.64
CA GLU A 275 -26.88 -14.50 7.77
C GLU A 275 -27.99 -15.53 8.00
N GLY A 276 -28.50 -15.58 9.23
CA GLY A 276 -29.23 -16.70 9.85
C GLY A 276 -30.55 -17.18 9.22
N ASP A 277 -30.79 -16.91 7.93
CA ASP A 277 -31.90 -17.45 7.13
C ASP A 277 -31.44 -18.04 5.78
N GLY A 278 -30.13 -18.29 5.60
CA GLY A 278 -29.57 -18.93 4.41
C GLY A 278 -29.34 -18.00 3.22
N ASP A 279 -29.65 -16.71 3.35
CA ASP A 279 -29.38 -15.70 2.34
C ASP A 279 -27.88 -15.36 2.33
N GLN A 280 -27.22 -15.59 1.19
CA GLN A 280 -25.80 -15.33 1.01
C GLN A 280 -25.61 -13.88 0.55
N GLN A 281 -24.97 -13.06 1.38
CA GLN A 281 -24.67 -11.68 1.02
C GLN A 281 -23.15 -11.50 0.83
N GLU A 282 -22.78 -10.87 -0.28
CA GLU A 282 -21.41 -10.39 -0.48
C GLU A 282 -21.16 -9.18 0.42
N LYS A 283 -20.16 -9.29 1.30
CA LYS A 283 -19.71 -8.20 2.18
C LYS A 283 -18.26 -7.86 1.85
N GLU A 284 -17.98 -6.57 1.65
CA GLU A 284 -16.61 -6.06 1.63
C GLU A 284 -16.16 -5.79 3.08
N MET A 285 -15.08 -6.44 3.50
CA MET A 285 -14.50 -6.29 4.83
C MET A 285 -13.11 -5.68 4.73
N GLU A 286 -12.81 -4.76 5.65
CA GLU A 286 -11.51 -4.09 5.75
C GLU A 286 -10.54 -4.93 6.60
N ILE A 287 -9.34 -5.17 6.06
CA ILE A 287 -8.24 -5.86 6.75
C ILE A 287 -7.19 -4.80 7.11
N GLY A 288 -6.73 -4.78 8.35
CA GLY A 288 -5.71 -3.82 8.77
C GLY A 288 -5.36 -3.88 10.24
N GLU A 289 -4.66 -2.85 10.72
CA GLU A 289 -4.08 -2.79 12.09
C GLU A 289 -5.12 -2.68 13.21
N LYS A 290 -6.39 -2.38 12.89
CA LYS A 290 -7.49 -2.40 13.86
C LYS A 290 -7.96 -3.82 14.17
N ASP A 291 -7.67 -4.77 13.28
CA ASP A 291 -8.02 -6.18 13.44
C ASP A 291 -6.92 -6.92 14.23
N ARG A 292 -7.24 -7.31 15.46
CA ARG A 292 -6.30 -7.99 16.35
C ARG A 292 -5.94 -9.39 15.86
N ILE A 293 -6.88 -10.09 15.23
CA ILE A 293 -6.64 -11.46 14.73
C ILE A 293 -5.67 -11.40 13.56
N TRP A 294 -5.85 -10.42 12.66
CA TRP A 294 -4.92 -10.16 11.58
C TRP A 294 -3.51 -9.86 12.10
N VAL A 295 -3.37 -8.85 12.99
CA VAL A 295 -2.06 -8.41 13.48
C VAL A 295 -1.31 -9.54 14.21
N GLU A 296 -2.01 -10.37 14.98
CA GLU A 296 -1.39 -11.50 15.71
C GLU A 296 -0.93 -12.64 14.78
N ASN A 297 -1.57 -12.83 13.63
CA ASN A 297 -1.36 -14.02 12.80
C ASN A 297 -0.77 -13.74 11.40
N ARG A 298 -0.73 -12.49 10.92
CA ARG A 298 -0.32 -12.15 9.54
C ARG A 298 1.04 -12.73 9.13
N HIS A 299 1.97 -12.84 10.06
CA HIS A 299 3.33 -13.33 9.82
C HIS A 299 3.52 -14.81 10.18
N ARG A 300 2.51 -15.46 10.74
CA ARG A 300 2.56 -16.88 11.12
C ARG A 300 2.37 -17.75 9.88
N HIS A 301 2.97 -18.93 9.88
CA HIS A 301 2.72 -19.94 8.85
C HIS A 301 1.22 -20.31 8.83
N MET A 302 0.65 -20.59 7.65
CA MET A 302 -0.79 -20.84 7.47
C MET A 302 -1.26 -22.06 8.28
N LYS A 303 -0.45 -23.12 8.33
CA LYS A 303 -0.70 -24.30 9.19
C LYS A 303 -1.00 -23.89 10.64
N ASP A 304 -0.09 -23.15 11.25
CA ASP A 304 -0.21 -22.78 12.66
C ASP A 304 -1.23 -21.67 12.88
N THR A 305 -1.50 -20.85 11.85
CA THR A 305 -2.60 -19.87 11.84
C THR A 305 -3.93 -20.58 12.00
N ILE A 306 -4.19 -21.62 11.22
CA ILE A 306 -5.42 -22.40 11.33
C ILE A 306 -5.52 -23.04 12.73
N GLU A 307 -4.45 -23.66 13.22
CA GLU A 307 -4.42 -24.26 14.56
C GLU A 307 -4.69 -23.22 15.66
N LYS A 308 -4.08 -22.03 15.56
CA LYS A 308 -4.26 -20.93 16.51
C LYS A 308 -5.71 -20.41 16.48
N LEU A 309 -6.26 -20.12 15.31
CA LEU A 309 -7.64 -19.66 15.17
C LEU A 309 -8.65 -20.66 15.74
N MET A 310 -8.45 -21.95 15.46
CA MET A 310 -9.27 -23.04 16.02
C MET A 310 -9.15 -23.10 17.55
N SER A 311 -7.93 -22.97 18.09
CA SER A 311 -7.70 -23.01 19.53
C SER A 311 -8.28 -21.79 20.25
N ASP A 312 -8.14 -20.59 19.70
CA ASP A 312 -8.67 -19.37 20.30
C ASP A 312 -10.19 -19.36 20.29
N PHE A 313 -10.80 -19.87 19.20
CA PHE A 313 -12.24 -20.02 19.13
C PHE A 313 -12.79 -20.99 20.18
N LYS A 314 -12.13 -22.15 20.37
CA LYS A 314 -12.51 -23.10 21.43
C LYS A 314 -12.45 -22.46 22.81
N LYS A 315 -11.37 -21.73 23.11
CA LYS A 315 -11.24 -20.99 24.38
C LYS A 315 -12.36 -19.97 24.55
N PHE A 316 -12.73 -19.27 23.48
CA PHE A 316 -13.85 -18.33 23.52
C PHE A 316 -15.19 -19.01 23.86
N ILE A 317 -15.47 -20.19 23.31
CA ILE A 317 -16.67 -20.97 23.68
C ILE A 317 -16.60 -21.46 25.13
N ASP A 318 -15.44 -21.97 25.57
CA ASP A 318 -15.23 -22.44 26.94
C ASP A 318 -15.41 -21.32 27.98
N ASP A 319 -14.92 -20.11 27.67
CA ASP A 319 -15.06 -18.91 28.51
C ASP A 319 -16.49 -18.35 28.50
N ASN A 320 -17.32 -18.76 27.53
CA ASN A 320 -18.70 -18.32 27.38
C ASN A 320 -19.69 -19.51 27.30
N PRO A 321 -19.77 -20.35 28.35
CA PRO A 321 -20.51 -21.62 28.32
C PRO A 321 -22.02 -21.47 28.15
N HIS A 322 -22.57 -20.27 28.38
CA HIS A 322 -23.97 -19.95 28.08
C HIS A 322 -24.33 -20.08 26.60
N PHE A 323 -23.33 -20.17 25.70
CA PHE A 323 -23.50 -20.37 24.27
C PHE A 323 -23.10 -21.77 23.80
N ALA A 324 -22.52 -22.61 24.67
CA ALA A 324 -22.11 -23.98 24.37
C ALA A 324 -23.29 -24.98 24.27
N ASN A 325 -24.54 -24.50 24.30
CA ASN A 325 -25.75 -25.34 24.25
C ASN A 325 -26.04 -25.95 22.87
N SER A 326 -25.09 -25.93 21.93
CA SER A 326 -25.17 -26.70 20.69
C SER A 326 -24.25 -27.91 20.82
N GLU A 327 -24.83 -29.11 20.82
CA GLU A 327 -24.15 -30.43 20.86
C GLU A 327 -23.32 -30.72 19.59
N GLY A 328 -22.68 -29.70 19.00
CA GLY A 328 -21.84 -29.80 17.81
C GLY A 328 -20.38 -30.03 18.18
N ASP A 329 -19.75 -31.03 17.58
CA ASP A 329 -18.33 -31.28 17.74
C ASP A 329 -17.51 -30.09 17.20
N ALA A 330 -16.90 -29.30 18.10
CA ALA A 330 -16.13 -28.08 17.79
C ALA A 330 -14.76 -28.35 17.12
N THR A 331 -14.64 -29.47 16.41
CA THR A 331 -13.39 -29.97 15.83
C THR A 331 -13.20 -29.56 14.37
N SER A 332 -14.24 -29.03 13.70
CA SER A 332 -14.16 -28.63 12.29
C SER A 332 -14.41 -27.13 12.07
N LEU A 333 -13.74 -26.55 11.07
CA LEU A 333 -13.90 -25.14 10.66
C LEU A 333 -15.36 -24.79 10.33
N ASN A 334 -16.09 -25.73 9.72
CA ASN A 334 -17.50 -25.55 9.37
C ASN A 334 -18.41 -25.51 10.61
N ALA A 335 -18.18 -26.39 11.59
CA ALA A 335 -18.94 -26.39 12.83
C ALA A 335 -18.78 -25.06 13.61
N ILE A 336 -17.58 -24.46 13.56
CA ILE A 336 -17.31 -23.15 14.14
C ILE A 336 -18.10 -22.04 13.44
N LYS A 337 -18.13 -22.07 12.10
CA LYS A 337 -18.90 -21.12 11.29
C LYS A 337 -20.39 -21.17 11.61
N ASP A 338 -20.94 -22.37 11.79
CA ASP A 338 -22.35 -22.57 12.16
C ASP A 338 -22.63 -22.11 13.60
N MET A 339 -21.73 -22.37 14.55
CA MET A 339 -21.87 -21.88 15.93
C MET A 339 -21.81 -20.35 16.02
N LEU A 340 -20.95 -19.71 15.23
CA LEU A 340 -20.87 -18.25 15.14
C LEU A 340 -22.21 -17.62 14.72
N ALA A 341 -23.04 -18.31 13.92
CA ALA A 341 -24.34 -17.80 13.50
C ALA A 341 -25.27 -17.45 14.69
N GLY A 342 -25.16 -18.17 15.82
CA GLY A 342 -26.03 -18.02 17.00
C GLY A 342 -25.66 -16.94 18.03
N LEU A 343 -24.63 -16.11 17.79
CA LEU A 343 -24.08 -15.17 18.78
C LEU A 343 -24.36 -13.68 18.46
N PRO A 344 -25.52 -13.10 18.83
CA PRO A 344 -25.86 -11.71 18.52
C PRO A 344 -25.13 -10.66 19.40
N GLN A 345 -24.65 -11.03 20.59
CA GLN A 345 -24.03 -10.09 21.53
C GLN A 345 -22.54 -9.80 21.26
N PHE A 346 -21.89 -10.55 20.34
CA PHE A 346 -20.47 -10.42 20.01
C PHE A 346 -20.23 -10.25 18.50
N GLN A 347 -21.05 -9.42 17.85
CA GLN A 347 -21.08 -9.31 16.40
C GLN A 347 -19.72 -8.92 15.79
N GLU A 348 -18.99 -7.93 16.34
CA GLU A 348 -17.68 -7.52 15.81
C GLU A 348 -16.64 -8.64 15.87
N MET A 349 -16.57 -9.35 17.01
CA MET A 349 -15.63 -10.46 17.20
C MET A 349 -16.01 -11.64 16.28
N LYS A 350 -17.30 -11.94 16.16
CA LYS A 350 -17.83 -12.93 15.22
C LYS A 350 -17.45 -12.61 13.79
N GLU A 351 -17.60 -11.36 13.37
CA GLU A 351 -17.27 -10.92 12.01
C GLU A 351 -15.76 -11.09 11.74
N ALA A 352 -14.90 -10.69 12.67
CA ALA A 352 -13.44 -10.86 12.55
C ALA A 352 -13.02 -12.34 12.47
N TYR A 353 -13.53 -13.21 13.35
CA TYR A 353 -13.24 -14.65 13.26
C TYR A 353 -13.78 -15.26 11.97
N SER A 354 -15.02 -14.92 11.58
CA SER A 354 -15.61 -15.43 10.34
C SER A 354 -14.79 -15.03 9.12
N LEU A 355 -14.33 -13.78 9.06
CA LEU A 355 -13.45 -13.26 8.01
C LEU A 355 -12.18 -14.12 7.90
N HIS A 356 -11.44 -14.28 8.99
CA HIS A 356 -10.15 -14.96 8.96
C HIS A 356 -10.26 -16.47 8.72
N LEU A 357 -11.29 -17.13 9.26
CA LEU A 357 -11.57 -18.53 8.98
C LEU A 357 -11.95 -18.75 7.52
N ASN A 358 -12.79 -17.89 6.93
CA ASN A 358 -13.13 -17.96 5.51
C ASN A 358 -11.90 -17.73 4.63
N MET A 359 -11.10 -16.70 4.90
CA MET A 359 -9.86 -16.44 4.16
C MET A 359 -8.89 -17.61 4.22
N ALA A 360 -8.66 -18.17 5.41
CA ALA A 360 -7.77 -19.33 5.58
C ALA A 360 -8.30 -20.56 4.83
N GLN A 361 -9.61 -20.83 4.91
CA GLN A 361 -10.25 -21.93 4.19
C GLN A 361 -10.16 -21.76 2.67
N GLU A 362 -10.40 -20.56 2.13
CA GLU A 362 -10.27 -20.27 0.71
C GLU A 362 -8.82 -20.42 0.24
N CYS A 363 -7.84 -19.92 1.01
CA CYS A 363 -6.42 -20.15 0.72
C CYS A 363 -6.10 -21.64 0.65
N MET A 364 -6.58 -22.45 1.60
CA MET A 364 -6.33 -23.89 1.59
C MET A 364 -7.05 -24.63 0.46
N ASN A 365 -8.24 -24.17 0.07
CA ASN A 365 -8.94 -24.72 -1.10
C ASN A 365 -8.13 -24.48 -2.37
N ILE A 366 -7.59 -23.26 -2.56
CA ILE A 366 -6.72 -22.92 -3.69
C ILE A 366 -5.42 -23.71 -3.61
N PHE A 367 -4.81 -23.81 -2.43
CA PHE A 367 -3.57 -24.56 -2.18
C PHE A 367 -3.66 -26.01 -2.65
N GLN A 368 -4.77 -26.69 -2.35
CA GLN A 368 -5.01 -28.06 -2.79
C GLN A 368 -5.42 -28.14 -4.26
N ARG A 369 -6.36 -27.30 -4.70
CA ARG A 369 -6.89 -27.32 -6.07
C ARG A 369 -5.82 -27.05 -7.12
N ASN A 370 -4.96 -26.07 -6.86
CA ASN A 370 -3.93 -25.64 -7.81
C ASN A 370 -2.60 -26.41 -7.64
N LYS A 371 -2.58 -27.49 -6.83
CA LYS A 371 -1.37 -28.29 -6.55
C LYS A 371 -0.18 -27.46 -6.08
N LEU A 372 -0.42 -26.45 -5.24
CA LEU A 372 0.65 -25.61 -4.70
C LEU A 372 1.74 -26.38 -3.93
N PRO A 373 1.48 -27.52 -3.24
CA PRO A 373 2.55 -28.34 -2.67
C PRO A 373 3.61 -28.77 -3.69
N ASP A 374 3.16 -29.23 -4.87
CA ASP A 374 4.04 -29.76 -5.91
C ASP A 374 4.84 -28.63 -6.58
N ILE A 375 4.17 -27.50 -6.82
CA ILE A 375 4.79 -26.27 -7.33
C ILE A 375 5.85 -25.78 -6.33
N ALA A 376 5.47 -25.64 -5.06
CA ALA A 376 6.35 -25.11 -4.03
C ALA A 376 7.60 -25.95 -3.82
N SER A 377 7.51 -27.30 -3.85
CA SER A 377 8.71 -28.14 -3.73
C SER A 377 9.77 -27.81 -4.81
N VAL A 378 9.31 -27.57 -6.05
CA VAL A 378 10.18 -27.15 -7.16
C VAL A 378 10.63 -25.69 -6.98
N GLU A 379 9.73 -24.76 -6.66
CA GLU A 379 10.06 -23.35 -6.42
C GLU A 379 11.11 -23.17 -5.33
N GLN A 380 10.96 -23.85 -4.20
CA GLN A 380 11.91 -23.84 -3.09
C GLN A 380 13.27 -24.35 -3.54
N SER A 381 13.30 -25.39 -4.37
CA SER A 381 14.55 -25.91 -4.94
C SER A 381 15.20 -24.95 -5.94
N LEU A 382 14.41 -24.21 -6.71
CA LEU A 382 14.89 -23.19 -7.65
C LEU A 382 15.41 -21.95 -6.94
N GLY A 383 14.67 -21.46 -5.93
CA GLY A 383 14.98 -20.24 -5.18
C GLY A 383 16.17 -20.40 -4.24
N THR A 384 16.23 -21.49 -3.48
CA THR A 384 17.38 -21.78 -2.58
C THR A 384 18.58 -22.36 -3.34
N GLY A 385 18.31 -22.97 -4.50
CA GLY A 385 19.28 -23.78 -5.23
C GLY A 385 19.65 -25.09 -4.53
N LEU A 386 18.85 -25.53 -3.56
CA LEU A 386 19.01 -26.76 -2.77
C LEU A 386 17.70 -27.56 -2.69
N ASP A 387 17.78 -28.89 -2.75
CA ASP A 387 16.63 -29.78 -2.53
C ASP A 387 16.32 -29.90 -1.03
N GLU A 388 15.26 -30.64 -0.68
CA GLU A 388 14.80 -30.83 0.72
C GLU A 388 15.88 -31.45 1.63
N ASP A 389 16.86 -32.15 1.06
CA ASP A 389 18.02 -32.71 1.77
C ASP A 389 19.20 -31.72 1.88
N PHE A 390 19.00 -30.45 1.50
CA PHE A 390 20.01 -29.39 1.45
C PHE A 390 21.18 -29.71 0.52
N ARG A 391 20.89 -30.42 -0.58
CA ARG A 391 21.86 -30.81 -1.61
C ARG A 391 21.53 -30.15 -2.94
N LYS A 392 22.45 -30.22 -3.89
CA LYS A 392 22.21 -29.72 -5.24
C LYS A 392 21.07 -30.52 -5.90
N PRO A 393 19.96 -29.87 -6.32
CA PRO A 393 18.82 -30.56 -6.89
C PRO A 393 19.19 -31.32 -8.18
N LYS A 394 18.56 -32.48 -8.37
CA LYS A 394 18.67 -33.30 -9.59
C LYS A 394 17.34 -33.33 -10.33
N ASN A 395 17.40 -33.44 -11.66
CA ASN A 395 16.23 -33.63 -12.53
C ASN A 395 15.16 -32.52 -12.41
N LEU A 396 15.54 -31.29 -12.01
CA LEU A 396 14.58 -30.17 -11.91
C LEU A 396 13.92 -29.83 -13.24
N ALA A 397 14.63 -29.99 -14.36
CA ALA A 397 14.05 -29.76 -15.69
C ALA A 397 12.89 -30.72 -15.97
N ASP A 398 13.05 -32.01 -15.64
CA ASP A 398 12.00 -33.01 -15.84
C ASP A 398 10.80 -32.79 -14.92
N GLN A 399 11.06 -32.37 -13.67
CA GLN A 399 10.01 -32.02 -12.72
C GLN A 399 9.23 -30.79 -13.20
N LEU A 400 9.94 -29.74 -13.63
CA LEU A 400 9.35 -28.54 -14.20
C LEU A 400 8.44 -28.88 -15.40
N VAL A 401 8.95 -29.61 -16.39
CA VAL A 401 8.18 -29.95 -17.61
C VAL A 401 6.89 -30.71 -17.30
N ARG A 402 6.89 -31.56 -16.26
CA ARG A 402 5.66 -32.25 -15.81
C ARG A 402 4.64 -31.29 -15.21
N LEU A 403 5.09 -30.34 -14.39
CA LEU A 403 4.19 -29.34 -13.80
C LEU A 403 3.63 -28.38 -14.87
N LEU A 404 4.42 -28.04 -15.88
CA LEU A 404 3.97 -27.16 -16.96
C LEU A 404 2.85 -27.78 -17.83
N ASP A 405 2.75 -29.10 -17.87
CA ASP A 405 1.73 -29.86 -18.61
C ASP A 405 0.46 -30.14 -17.78
N ASP A 406 0.46 -29.81 -16.48
CA ASP A 406 -0.64 -30.16 -15.56
C ASP A 406 -1.77 -29.14 -15.63
N GLU A 407 -2.95 -29.55 -16.11
CA GLU A 407 -4.15 -28.71 -16.28
C GLU A 407 -4.68 -28.10 -14.98
N ASP A 408 -4.39 -28.71 -13.82
CA ASP A 408 -4.80 -28.17 -12.51
C ASP A 408 -3.93 -26.96 -12.10
N ILE A 409 -2.77 -26.78 -12.71
CA ILE A 409 -1.84 -25.68 -12.42
C ILE A 409 -2.17 -24.46 -13.30
N PRO A 410 -2.51 -23.30 -12.72
CA PRO A 410 -2.82 -22.09 -13.47
C PRO A 410 -1.65 -21.60 -14.34
N GLN A 411 -1.99 -20.95 -15.47
CA GLN A 411 -1.00 -20.34 -16.38
C GLN A 411 -0.07 -19.34 -15.68
N SER A 412 -0.59 -18.56 -14.72
CA SER A 412 0.23 -17.63 -13.93
C SER A 412 1.35 -18.34 -13.17
N ASP A 413 1.05 -19.50 -12.60
CA ASP A 413 2.01 -20.27 -11.79
C ASP A 413 3.01 -21.02 -12.67
N ARG A 414 2.57 -21.48 -13.85
CA ARG A 414 3.47 -22.00 -14.90
C ARG A 414 4.50 -20.95 -15.33
N LEU A 415 4.07 -19.71 -15.54
CA LEU A 415 4.98 -18.62 -15.89
C LEU A 415 5.96 -18.31 -14.75
N ARG A 416 5.50 -18.24 -13.49
CA ARG A 416 6.38 -18.09 -12.30
C ARG A 416 7.47 -19.15 -12.27
N LEU A 417 7.11 -20.42 -12.46
CA LEU A 417 8.04 -21.54 -12.51
C LEU A 417 9.09 -21.40 -13.63
N ILE A 418 8.67 -20.97 -14.83
CA ILE A 418 9.59 -20.74 -15.95
C ILE A 418 10.57 -19.61 -15.63
N LEU A 419 10.10 -18.48 -15.07
CA LEU A 419 10.95 -17.35 -14.71
C LEU A 419 11.97 -17.74 -13.63
N LEU A 420 11.53 -18.43 -12.57
CA LEU A 420 12.40 -18.97 -11.52
C LEU A 420 13.44 -19.94 -12.09
N TYR A 421 13.03 -20.81 -13.02
CA TYR A 421 13.95 -21.75 -13.66
C TYR A 421 15.00 -21.06 -14.52
N ILE A 422 14.61 -20.04 -15.29
CA ILE A 422 15.53 -19.24 -16.11
C ILE A 422 16.59 -18.58 -15.23
N MET A 423 16.18 -17.96 -14.11
CA MET A 423 17.10 -17.34 -13.15
C MET A 423 18.01 -18.38 -12.47
N TYR A 424 17.45 -19.50 -12.02
CA TYR A 424 18.22 -20.61 -11.44
C TYR A 424 19.29 -21.17 -12.40
N ARG A 425 18.98 -21.24 -13.70
CA ARG A 425 19.91 -21.71 -14.74
C ARG A 425 20.93 -20.65 -15.19
N GLU A 426 20.84 -19.43 -14.63
CA GLU A 426 21.60 -18.25 -15.03
C GLU A 426 21.54 -18.02 -16.55
N GLY A 427 20.32 -18.08 -17.07
CA GLY A 427 20.02 -17.95 -18.48
C GLY A 427 19.80 -19.29 -19.18
N VAL A 428 18.93 -19.25 -20.19
CA VAL A 428 18.54 -20.38 -21.03
C VAL A 428 18.65 -19.95 -22.49
N ILE A 429 18.75 -20.88 -23.43
CA ILE A 429 18.74 -20.55 -24.87
C ILE A 429 17.33 -20.04 -25.21
N MET A 430 17.21 -18.95 -25.97
CA MET A 430 15.91 -18.32 -26.25
C MET A 430 14.90 -19.28 -26.88
N ASP A 431 15.34 -20.12 -27.82
CA ASP A 431 14.48 -21.15 -28.43
C ASP A 431 13.94 -22.15 -27.40
N ASP A 432 14.71 -22.47 -26.36
CA ASP A 432 14.25 -23.36 -25.29
C ASP A 432 13.23 -22.64 -24.39
N VAL A 433 13.37 -21.33 -24.15
CA VAL A 433 12.36 -20.52 -23.45
C VAL A 433 11.04 -20.53 -24.22
N GLN A 434 11.09 -20.29 -25.53
CA GLN A 434 9.90 -20.35 -26.39
C GLN A 434 9.25 -21.74 -26.38
N ARG A 435 10.04 -22.81 -26.39
CA ARG A 435 9.51 -24.18 -26.26
C ARG A 435 8.87 -24.45 -24.89
N LEU A 436 9.44 -23.94 -23.80
CA LEU A 436 8.84 -24.04 -22.47
C LEU A 436 7.50 -23.31 -22.40
N LEU A 437 7.41 -22.10 -22.96
CA LEU A 437 6.15 -21.34 -23.03
C LEU A 437 5.09 -22.08 -23.86
N ALA A 438 5.47 -22.60 -25.03
CA ALA A 438 4.58 -23.37 -25.89
C ALA A 438 4.09 -24.66 -25.20
N HIS A 439 4.99 -25.39 -24.53
CA HIS A 439 4.64 -26.58 -23.75
C HIS A 439 3.68 -26.26 -22.60
N ALA A 440 3.91 -25.13 -21.92
CA ALA A 440 3.05 -24.64 -20.84
C ALA A 440 1.71 -24.06 -21.32
N SER A 441 1.45 -24.03 -22.64
CA SER A 441 0.30 -23.37 -23.26
C SER A 441 0.17 -21.89 -22.88
N LEU A 442 1.30 -21.19 -22.76
CA LEU A 442 1.37 -19.77 -22.45
C LEU A 442 1.42 -18.90 -23.71
N PRO A 443 0.91 -17.66 -23.66
CA PRO A 443 1.07 -16.69 -24.73
C PRO A 443 2.53 -16.51 -25.16
N PRO A 444 2.86 -16.50 -26.47
CA PRO A 444 4.24 -16.30 -26.94
C PRO A 444 4.85 -14.97 -26.49
N GLN A 445 4.02 -13.95 -26.24
CA GLN A 445 4.42 -12.64 -25.74
C GLN A 445 5.00 -12.67 -24.32
N ASP A 446 4.74 -13.73 -23.53
CA ASP A 446 5.30 -13.87 -22.18
C ASP A 446 6.84 -14.02 -22.20
N VAL A 447 7.44 -14.27 -23.38
CA VAL A 447 8.89 -14.20 -23.59
C VAL A 447 9.44 -12.81 -23.27
N GLU A 448 8.63 -11.76 -23.41
CA GLU A 448 9.01 -10.38 -23.06
C GLU A 448 9.21 -10.25 -21.56
N VAL A 449 8.38 -10.89 -20.73
CA VAL A 449 8.55 -10.87 -19.26
C VAL A 449 9.91 -11.47 -18.88
N ALA A 450 10.26 -12.62 -19.46
CA ALA A 450 11.55 -13.26 -19.24
C ALA A 450 12.72 -12.38 -19.73
N THR A 451 12.56 -11.70 -20.86
CA THR A 451 13.62 -10.81 -21.40
C THR A 451 13.76 -9.54 -20.56
N ASN A 452 12.65 -8.95 -20.12
CA ASN A 452 12.63 -7.71 -19.34
C ASN A 452 13.24 -7.86 -17.94
N LEU A 453 13.33 -9.07 -17.39
CA LEU A 453 14.10 -9.31 -16.16
C LEU A 453 15.58 -8.92 -16.32
N GLU A 454 16.15 -8.87 -17.54
CA GLU A 454 17.51 -8.37 -17.78
C GLU A 454 17.63 -6.87 -17.41
N LEU A 455 16.55 -6.09 -17.52
CA LEU A 455 16.50 -4.67 -17.10
C LEU A 455 16.60 -4.51 -15.58
N LEU A 456 16.36 -5.58 -14.82
CA LEU A 456 16.52 -5.65 -13.37
C LEU A 456 17.80 -6.39 -12.95
N GLY A 457 18.68 -6.71 -13.91
CA GLY A 457 19.95 -7.35 -13.64
C GLY A 457 19.92 -8.88 -13.63
N ALA A 458 18.79 -9.53 -13.92
CA ALA A 458 18.78 -10.96 -14.16
C ALA A 458 19.58 -11.31 -15.42
N ARG A 459 20.07 -12.55 -15.48
CA ARG A 459 20.57 -13.14 -16.72
C ARG A 459 19.56 -14.16 -17.20
N THR A 460 18.85 -13.85 -18.28
CA THR A 460 17.76 -14.72 -18.75
C THR A 460 18.10 -15.46 -20.03
N THR A 461 19.05 -14.95 -20.80
CA THR A 461 19.54 -15.59 -22.02
C THR A 461 21.00 -16.03 -21.92
N LYS A 462 21.34 -17.13 -22.61
CA LYS A 462 22.73 -17.55 -22.83
C LYS A 462 22.93 -18.25 -24.17
N THR A 463 24.19 -18.28 -24.62
CA THR A 463 24.59 -19.01 -25.84
C THR A 463 25.25 -20.36 -25.52
N LEU A 464 25.37 -21.25 -26.52
CA LEU A 464 25.97 -22.58 -26.34
C LEU A 464 27.43 -22.56 -25.85
N LYS A 465 28.18 -21.50 -26.16
CA LYS A 465 29.57 -21.30 -25.74
C LYS A 465 29.70 -20.02 -24.95
N ASP A 466 28.98 -19.94 -23.84
CA ASP A 466 28.96 -18.73 -23.04
C ASP A 466 30.24 -18.60 -22.18
N PRO A 467 31.08 -17.57 -22.40
CA PRO A 467 32.29 -17.37 -21.63
C PRO A 467 32.05 -16.69 -20.28
N LYS A 468 30.82 -16.22 -19.98
CA LYS A 468 30.56 -15.47 -18.74
C LYS A 468 30.65 -16.39 -17.52
N PRO A 469 31.40 -16.00 -16.47
CA PRO A 469 31.46 -16.75 -15.23
C PRO A 469 30.07 -16.81 -14.56
N ALA A 470 29.86 -17.83 -13.73
CA ALA A 470 28.66 -17.94 -12.91
C ALA A 470 28.54 -16.73 -11.97
N THR A 471 27.31 -16.26 -11.75
CA THR A 471 27.07 -15.13 -10.87
C THR A 471 27.32 -15.56 -9.43
N GLN A 472 28.11 -14.79 -8.69
CA GLN A 472 28.29 -15.08 -7.27
C GLN A 472 27.04 -14.62 -6.51
N PRO A 473 26.45 -15.47 -5.64
CA PRO A 473 25.33 -15.06 -4.82
C PRO A 473 25.74 -13.90 -3.90
N LEU A 474 24.76 -13.09 -3.50
CA LEU A 474 25.02 -11.93 -2.64
C LEU A 474 25.60 -12.38 -1.30
N PHE A 475 25.00 -13.43 -0.72
CA PHE A 475 25.41 -14.09 0.52
C PHE A 475 25.69 -15.59 0.30
N PRO A 476 26.53 -16.21 1.14
CA PRO A 476 26.70 -17.66 1.16
C PRO A 476 25.36 -18.37 1.42
N ARG A 477 25.08 -19.42 0.64
CA ARG A 477 23.86 -20.21 0.85
C ARG A 477 23.96 -21.02 2.14
N LYS A 478 22.89 -21.04 2.93
CA LYS A 478 22.75 -21.91 4.10
C LYS A 478 22.62 -23.36 3.60
N THR A 479 23.58 -24.22 3.91
CA THR A 479 23.61 -25.63 3.45
C THR A 479 23.22 -26.64 4.54
N ALA A 480 22.79 -26.16 5.70
CA ALA A 480 22.36 -26.99 6.81
C ALA A 480 20.91 -26.62 7.17
N PRO A 481 20.04 -27.63 7.43
CA PRO A 481 18.68 -27.37 7.86
C PRO A 481 18.66 -26.70 9.23
N THR A 482 17.71 -25.80 9.41
CA THR A 482 17.25 -25.32 10.71
C THR A 482 16.06 -26.15 11.19
N ALA A 483 15.66 -25.99 12.47
CA ALA A 483 14.47 -26.66 12.99
C ALA A 483 13.20 -26.24 12.22
N ASP A 484 13.12 -24.97 11.81
CA ASP A 484 12.00 -24.46 11.03
C ASP A 484 11.98 -25.06 9.61
N ASP A 485 13.15 -25.30 9.00
CA ASP A 485 13.23 -25.96 7.69
C ASP A 485 12.72 -27.41 7.72
N GLU A 486 12.94 -28.11 8.84
CA GLU A 486 12.44 -29.47 9.04
C GLU A 486 10.92 -29.50 9.25
N GLU A 487 10.37 -28.47 9.91
CA GLU A 487 8.92 -28.35 10.13
C GLU A 487 8.17 -27.88 8.87
N TYR A 488 8.77 -26.98 8.09
CA TYR A 488 8.14 -26.33 6.94
C TYR A 488 8.98 -26.50 5.65
N ALA A 489 9.08 -27.75 5.16
CA ALA A 489 9.86 -28.07 3.96
C ALA A 489 9.49 -27.27 2.69
N LEU A 490 8.25 -26.75 2.61
CA LEU A 490 7.76 -25.92 1.51
C LEU A 490 8.03 -24.41 1.68
N SER A 491 8.74 -24.01 2.74
CA SER A 491 8.94 -22.60 3.15
C SER A 491 10.41 -22.31 3.52
N ARG A 492 11.38 -22.92 2.81
CA ARG A 492 12.82 -22.85 3.10
C ARG A 492 13.51 -21.57 2.58
N PHE A 493 12.94 -20.96 1.55
CA PHE A 493 13.45 -19.73 0.95
C PHE A 493 13.25 -18.56 1.91
N GLU A 494 14.35 -17.86 2.19
CA GLU A 494 14.35 -16.60 2.91
C GLU A 494 14.65 -15.46 1.93
N PRO A 495 13.91 -14.34 1.99
CA PRO A 495 14.25 -13.16 1.22
C PRO A 495 15.66 -12.69 1.53
N THR A 496 16.36 -12.21 0.50
CA THR A 496 17.71 -11.67 0.64
C THR A 496 17.76 -10.55 1.70
N LEU A 497 16.69 -9.75 1.79
CA LEU A 497 16.56 -8.69 2.79
C LEU A 497 16.70 -9.21 4.23
N GLN A 498 16.21 -10.42 4.55
CA GLN A 498 16.34 -10.99 5.89
C GLN A 498 17.81 -11.15 6.28
N THR A 499 18.64 -11.71 5.38
CA THR A 499 20.08 -11.86 5.63
C THR A 499 20.78 -10.50 5.75
N VAL A 500 20.41 -9.52 4.90
CA VAL A 500 20.93 -8.15 4.99
C VAL A 500 20.65 -7.55 6.36
N LEU A 501 19.41 -7.70 6.87
CA LEU A 501 18.98 -7.19 8.16
C LEU A 501 19.68 -7.89 9.34
N GLU A 502 19.92 -9.19 9.23
CA GLU A 502 20.69 -9.92 10.24
C GLU A 502 22.14 -9.46 10.29
N GLU A 503 22.82 -9.31 9.15
CA GLU A 503 24.21 -8.88 9.09
C GLU A 503 24.38 -7.41 9.50
N ILE A 504 23.46 -6.51 9.11
CA ILE A 504 23.53 -5.10 9.52
C ILE A 504 23.30 -4.94 11.02
N SER A 505 22.40 -5.76 11.60
CA SER A 505 22.15 -5.77 13.05
C SER A 505 23.35 -6.27 13.86
N LYS A 506 24.18 -7.13 13.25
CA LYS A 506 25.44 -7.66 13.81
C LYS A 506 26.66 -6.77 13.52
N GLY A 507 26.53 -5.76 12.65
CA GLY A 507 27.65 -4.92 12.20
C GLY A 507 28.59 -5.61 11.21
N THR A 508 28.17 -6.72 10.59
CA THR A 508 28.99 -7.54 9.67
C THR A 508 28.65 -7.35 8.20
N LEU A 509 27.65 -6.51 7.88
CA LEU A 509 27.21 -6.30 6.50
C LEU A 509 28.33 -5.72 5.63
N ASP A 510 28.65 -6.39 4.54
CA ASP A 510 29.71 -6.05 3.59
C ASP A 510 29.63 -4.58 3.12
N GLN A 511 30.70 -3.82 3.33
CA GLN A 511 30.76 -2.39 3.00
C GLN A 511 31.04 -2.09 1.52
N THR A 512 31.47 -3.09 0.75
CA THR A 512 31.65 -2.96 -0.71
C THR A 512 30.31 -3.11 -1.44
N LEU A 513 29.47 -4.03 -0.97
CA LEU A 513 28.10 -4.27 -1.42
C LEU A 513 27.11 -3.26 -0.86
N PHE A 514 27.31 -2.85 0.40
CA PHE A 514 26.45 -1.89 1.09
C PHE A 514 27.26 -0.72 1.64
N PRO A 515 27.91 0.08 0.77
CA PRO A 515 28.69 1.24 1.16
C PRO A 515 27.87 2.30 1.90
N TYR A 516 28.56 3.11 2.69
CA TYR A 516 28.01 4.35 3.25
C TYR A 516 28.07 5.48 2.21
N THR A 517 27.12 6.41 2.28
CA THR A 517 27.22 7.72 1.60
C THR A 517 28.33 8.57 2.21
N LYS A 518 28.39 8.57 3.55
CA LYS A 518 29.41 9.21 4.37
C LYS A 518 30.06 8.16 5.26
N PRO A 519 31.32 7.76 4.99
CA PRO A 519 32.03 6.81 5.83
C PRO A 519 32.08 7.30 7.29
N PRO A 520 31.82 6.43 8.28
CA PRO A 520 31.97 6.81 9.68
C PRO A 520 33.44 7.18 9.96
N LEU A 521 33.63 8.25 10.75
CA LEU A 521 34.97 8.74 11.13
C LEU A 521 35.72 7.77 12.05
N ASP A 522 35.00 6.90 12.75
CA ASP A 522 35.53 5.96 13.73
C ASP A 522 34.92 4.57 13.45
N ASN A 523 35.69 3.68 12.82
CA ASN A 523 35.30 2.28 12.61
C ASN A 523 35.27 1.47 13.94
N SER A 524 35.59 2.11 15.06
CA SER A 524 35.69 1.49 16.37
C SER A 524 34.36 0.95 16.89
N GLU A 525 33.21 1.55 16.54
CA GLU A 525 31.89 1.03 16.92
C GLU A 525 31.56 -0.33 16.27
N ASP A 526 31.81 -0.45 14.96
CA ASP A 526 31.57 -1.70 14.22
C ASP A 526 32.56 -2.81 14.65
N LEU A 527 33.82 -2.45 14.93
CA LEU A 527 34.80 -3.38 15.49
C LEU A 527 34.50 -3.77 16.95
N ALA A 528 33.97 -2.86 17.78
CA ALA A 528 33.61 -3.13 19.17
C ALA A 528 32.37 -4.04 19.27
N ALA A 529 31.39 -3.87 18.37
CA ALA A 529 30.25 -4.77 18.25
C ALA A 529 30.69 -6.19 17.85
N ALA A 530 31.64 -6.31 16.93
CA ALA A 530 32.25 -7.59 16.56
C ALA A 530 33.08 -8.23 17.70
N GLN A 531 33.80 -7.42 18.49
CA GLN A 531 34.60 -7.91 19.63
C GLN A 531 33.76 -8.32 20.85
N GLN A 532 32.60 -7.72 21.09
CA GLN A 532 31.70 -8.11 22.20
C GLN A 532 31.19 -9.55 22.07
N GLN A 533 31.15 -10.13 20.86
CA GLN A 533 30.79 -11.54 20.65
C GLN A 533 31.89 -12.53 21.05
N THR A 534 33.14 -12.07 21.20
CA THR A 534 34.27 -12.95 21.60
C THR A 534 34.50 -13.01 23.11
N SER A 535 33.82 -12.17 23.90
CA SER A 535 33.98 -12.12 25.36
C SER A 535 32.73 -12.59 26.10
N LEU A 536 32.74 -13.86 26.54
CA LEU A 536 31.74 -14.45 27.44
C LEU A 536 31.75 -13.88 28.87
N ARG A 537 32.58 -12.87 29.17
CA ARG A 537 32.82 -12.39 30.55
C ARG A 537 32.09 -11.10 30.93
N SER A 538 31.38 -10.44 30.01
CA SER A 538 30.72 -9.14 30.27
C SER A 538 29.20 -9.12 30.05
N ALA A 539 28.55 -10.26 29.79
CA ALA A 539 27.10 -10.32 29.71
C ALA A 539 26.49 -10.27 31.11
N LYS A 540 25.99 -9.10 31.54
CA LYS A 540 25.13 -9.00 32.73
C LYS A 540 23.87 -9.85 32.52
N PRO A 541 23.41 -10.60 33.54
CA PRO A 541 22.29 -11.52 33.39
C PRO A 541 20.97 -10.77 33.14
N THR A 542 20.17 -11.35 32.24
CA THR A 542 18.99 -10.78 31.58
C THR A 542 17.82 -10.43 32.51
N TRP A 543 17.82 -10.90 33.76
CA TRP A 543 16.74 -10.66 34.73
C TRP A 543 16.75 -9.27 35.36
N ALA A 544 17.86 -8.51 35.26
CA ALA A 544 18.00 -7.17 35.83
C ALA A 544 17.60 -6.02 34.88
N ARG A 545 17.08 -6.33 33.68
CA ARG A 545 16.73 -5.32 32.67
C ARG A 545 15.30 -4.83 32.91
N ASN A 546 15.16 -3.57 33.33
CA ASN A 546 13.87 -2.92 33.55
C ASN A 546 13.07 -2.86 32.24
N ARG A 547 11.96 -3.63 32.12
CA ARG A 547 11.23 -3.88 30.86
C ARG A 547 10.67 -2.60 30.20
N ASN A 548 10.40 -1.55 30.97
CA ASN A 548 9.84 -0.30 30.43
C ASN A 548 10.90 0.65 29.86
N ALA A 549 12.12 0.68 30.40
CA ALA A 549 13.22 1.51 29.88
C ALA A 549 13.92 0.88 28.66
N ALA A 550 13.72 -0.41 28.42
CA ALA A 550 14.34 -1.13 27.31
C ALA A 550 13.63 -0.94 25.95
N ALA A 551 12.36 -0.51 25.95
CA ALA A 551 11.60 -0.30 24.72
C ALA A 551 12.02 0.99 23.98
N GLU A 552 12.39 2.05 24.69
CA GLU A 552 12.79 3.33 24.10
C GLU A 552 14.22 3.35 23.55
N ASN A 553 15.07 2.39 23.96
CA ASN A 553 16.51 2.44 23.70
C ASN A 553 17.01 1.51 22.58
N LYS A 554 16.12 1.05 21.71
CA LYS A 554 16.48 0.19 20.57
C LYS A 554 16.97 1.04 19.41
N GLN A 555 18.07 0.64 18.78
CA GLN A 555 18.52 1.27 17.54
C GLN A 555 17.47 1.07 16.45
N ARG A 556 17.19 2.14 15.70
CA ARG A 556 16.27 2.12 14.57
C ARG A 556 17.00 1.77 13.27
N ILE A 557 16.42 0.90 12.46
CA ILE A 557 16.89 0.56 11.12
C ILE A 557 15.73 0.83 10.17
N ILE A 558 15.93 1.72 9.21
CA ILE A 558 14.95 2.03 8.16
C ILE A 558 15.46 1.39 6.88
N VAL A 559 14.64 0.61 6.21
CA VAL A 559 14.94 0.03 4.90
C VAL A 559 14.02 0.67 3.88
N LEU A 560 14.58 1.21 2.80
CA LEU A 560 13.82 1.56 1.61
C LEU A 560 13.99 0.47 0.56
N MET A 561 12.86 -0.03 0.06
CA MET A 561 12.80 -0.87 -1.12
C MET A 561 12.23 -0.09 -2.32
N ALA A 562 13.10 0.42 -3.18
CA ALA A 562 12.68 1.11 -4.40
C ALA A 562 12.15 0.12 -5.45
N GLY A 563 10.99 0.43 -6.03
CA GLY A 563 10.33 -0.45 -7.00
C GLY A 563 9.33 -1.44 -6.41
N GLY A 564 9.04 -1.34 -5.10
CA GLY A 564 8.03 -2.18 -4.46
C GLY A 564 8.65 -3.26 -3.59
N ALA A 565 7.92 -3.74 -2.59
CA ALA A 565 8.39 -4.81 -1.68
C ALA A 565 7.33 -5.90 -1.52
N THR A 566 7.75 -7.11 -1.19
CA THR A 566 6.83 -8.23 -0.93
C THR A 566 6.39 -8.27 0.54
N TYR A 567 5.33 -9.04 0.84
CA TYR A 567 4.92 -9.28 2.22
C TYR A 567 5.92 -10.16 2.99
N SER A 568 6.68 -11.05 2.32
CA SER A 568 7.84 -11.75 2.91
C SER A 568 8.91 -10.79 3.41
N GLU A 569 9.22 -9.77 2.60
CA GLU A 569 10.22 -8.77 2.96
C GLU A 569 9.74 -7.89 4.10
N ALA A 570 8.45 -7.55 4.15
CA ALA A 570 7.84 -6.90 5.29
C ALA A 570 7.94 -7.79 6.54
N ARG A 571 7.60 -9.09 6.45
CA ARG A 571 7.73 -10.07 7.53
C ARG A 571 9.17 -10.14 8.05
N ALA A 572 10.16 -10.21 7.17
CA ALA A 572 11.57 -10.26 7.56
C ALA A 572 11.98 -9.07 8.45
N CYS A 573 11.42 -7.87 8.23
CA CYS A 573 11.64 -6.74 9.13
C CYS A 573 11.10 -7.00 10.54
N TYR A 574 9.91 -7.58 10.68
CA TYR A 574 9.33 -7.93 11.99
C TYR A 574 10.10 -9.04 12.70
N ASP A 575 10.46 -10.09 11.96
CA ASP A 575 11.16 -11.26 12.49
C ASP A 575 12.54 -10.84 13.04
N VAL A 576 13.32 -10.11 12.22
CA VAL A 576 14.66 -9.65 12.61
C VAL A 576 14.58 -8.56 13.69
N SER A 577 13.58 -7.67 13.65
CA SER A 577 13.33 -6.67 14.69
C SER A 577 13.15 -7.33 16.06
N THR A 578 12.33 -8.39 16.11
CA THR A 578 12.07 -9.15 17.33
C THR A 578 13.31 -9.93 17.77
N ALA A 579 13.96 -10.64 16.84
CA ALA A 579 15.12 -11.49 17.14
C ALA A 579 16.35 -10.70 17.61
N GLN A 580 16.62 -9.54 17.01
CA GLN A 580 17.81 -8.72 17.30
C GLN A 580 17.55 -7.61 18.30
N GLY A 581 16.30 -7.42 18.75
CA GLY A 581 15.93 -6.34 19.67
C GLY A 581 16.18 -4.95 19.08
N LYS A 582 15.91 -4.78 17.78
CA LYS A 582 16.02 -3.52 17.02
C LYS A 582 14.64 -3.07 16.59
N ASP A 583 14.45 -1.81 16.25
CA ASP A 583 13.21 -1.35 15.63
C ASP A 583 13.46 -1.19 14.12
N ILE A 584 12.94 -2.14 13.32
CA ILE A 584 13.20 -2.20 11.88
C ILE A 584 11.93 -1.82 11.13
N PHE A 585 12.00 -0.79 10.29
CA PHE A 585 10.89 -0.27 9.50
C PHE A 585 11.16 -0.47 8.01
N LEU A 586 10.22 -1.07 7.29
CA LEU A 586 10.25 -1.15 5.83
C LEU A 586 9.48 0.03 5.23
N ALA A 587 10.10 0.75 4.32
CA ALA A 587 9.48 1.73 3.45
C ALA A 587 9.58 1.26 2.00
N THR A 588 8.52 1.43 1.22
CA THR A 588 8.50 1.00 -0.18
C THR A 588 7.59 1.88 -1.02
N SER A 589 7.77 1.89 -2.33
CA SER A 589 6.86 2.60 -3.23
C SER A 589 5.44 2.03 -3.18
N HIS A 590 5.30 0.71 -3.13
CA HIS A 590 4.03 -0.02 -3.06
C HIS A 590 4.28 -1.49 -2.66
N MET A 591 3.24 -2.19 -2.22
CA MET A 591 3.34 -3.64 -1.99
C MET A 591 3.18 -4.39 -3.30
N VAL A 592 3.94 -5.48 -3.44
CA VAL A 592 4.03 -6.26 -4.67
C VAL A 592 3.54 -7.68 -4.40
N THR A 593 2.53 -8.09 -5.16
CA THR A 593 2.13 -9.49 -5.31
C THR A 593 2.84 -10.11 -6.52
N PRO A 594 2.93 -11.45 -6.62
CA PRO A 594 3.55 -12.09 -7.78
C PRO A 594 2.90 -11.72 -9.12
N SER A 595 1.58 -11.62 -9.15
CA SER A 595 0.84 -11.17 -10.33
C SER A 595 1.15 -9.72 -10.71
N MET A 596 1.27 -8.83 -9.73
CA MET A 596 1.64 -7.43 -9.95
C MET A 596 3.08 -7.30 -10.44
N PHE A 597 4.02 -8.05 -9.87
CA PHE A 597 5.42 -8.04 -10.29
C PHE A 597 5.57 -8.48 -11.75
N ILE A 598 4.97 -9.62 -12.12
CA ILE A 598 4.99 -10.13 -13.50
C ILE A 598 4.43 -9.10 -14.47
N ARG A 599 3.29 -8.49 -14.13
CA ARG A 599 2.70 -7.41 -14.92
C ARG A 599 3.66 -6.23 -15.08
N GLN A 600 4.26 -5.75 -13.99
CA GLN A 600 5.18 -4.62 -14.02
C GLN A 600 6.44 -4.91 -14.83
N VAL A 601 6.98 -6.13 -14.74
CA VAL A 601 8.10 -6.58 -15.57
C VAL A 601 7.69 -6.63 -17.05
N SER A 602 6.48 -7.10 -17.35
CA SER A 602 5.93 -7.05 -18.72
C SER A 602 5.84 -5.62 -19.25
N ASP A 603 5.46 -4.67 -18.39
CA ASP A 603 5.30 -3.26 -18.77
C ASP A 603 6.64 -2.59 -19.14
N LEU A 604 7.82 -3.16 -18.81
CA LEU A 604 9.13 -2.55 -19.08
C LEU A 604 9.52 -2.50 -20.57
N SER A 605 8.85 -3.26 -21.43
CA SER A 605 8.97 -3.20 -22.90
C SER A 605 7.75 -2.57 -23.57
N ALA A 606 6.70 -2.25 -22.80
CA ALA A 606 5.47 -1.71 -23.34
C ALA A 606 5.67 -0.26 -23.80
N PRO A 607 4.99 0.20 -24.86
CA PRO A 607 5.08 1.60 -25.28
C PRO A 607 4.71 2.54 -24.12
N ARG A 608 5.57 3.52 -23.80
CA ARG A 608 5.41 4.46 -22.67
C ARG A 608 3.99 5.05 -22.51
N LYS A 609 3.31 5.34 -23.62
CA LYS A 609 1.92 5.88 -23.63
C LYS A 609 0.89 4.93 -22.99
N GLN A 610 1.15 3.62 -22.97
CA GLN A 610 0.26 2.61 -22.38
C GLN A 610 0.44 2.51 -20.86
N LEU A 611 1.55 3.02 -20.31
CA LEU A 611 1.84 3.00 -18.88
C LEU A 611 0.94 3.95 -18.07
N ASN A 612 0.28 4.90 -18.74
CA ASN A 612 -0.65 5.87 -18.14
C ASN A 612 -0.06 6.59 -16.91
N LEU A 613 1.22 6.99 -17.02
CA LEU A 613 1.98 7.60 -15.93
C LEU A 613 1.28 8.86 -15.41
N PRO A 614 1.13 9.04 -14.09
CA PRO A 614 0.50 10.23 -13.52
C PRO A 614 1.17 11.54 -13.95
N ILE A 615 2.50 11.55 -14.13
CA ILE A 615 3.27 12.74 -14.53
C ILE A 615 2.95 13.23 -15.95
N GLU A 616 2.40 12.38 -16.81
CA GLU A 616 2.01 12.74 -18.18
C GLU A 616 0.55 13.23 -18.27
N ARG A 617 -0.22 13.14 -17.18
CA ARG A 617 -1.61 13.60 -17.16
C ARG A 617 -1.65 15.13 -17.13
N PRO A 618 -2.71 15.75 -17.69
CA PRO A 618 -2.88 17.19 -17.59
C PRO A 618 -2.83 17.65 -16.12
N PRO A 619 -2.15 18.77 -15.82
CA PRO A 619 -2.09 19.28 -14.46
C PRO A 619 -3.50 19.57 -13.96
N GLN A 620 -3.77 19.14 -12.71
CA GLN A 620 -5.01 19.49 -12.04
C GLN A 620 -5.11 21.01 -11.90
N LYS A 621 -6.34 21.53 -11.99
CA LYS A 621 -6.63 22.96 -11.91
C LYS A 621 -7.52 23.23 -10.71
N ALA A 622 -7.34 24.40 -10.11
CA ALA A 622 -8.22 24.85 -9.05
C ALA A 622 -9.66 24.97 -9.59
N PRO A 623 -10.68 24.62 -8.78
CA PRO A 623 -12.07 24.73 -9.18
C PRO A 623 -12.44 26.12 -9.69
N GLU A 624 -13.10 26.21 -10.84
CA GLU A 624 -13.40 27.49 -11.52
C GLU A 624 -14.20 28.46 -10.64
N TYR A 625 -15.07 27.93 -9.76
CA TYR A 625 -15.90 28.75 -8.89
C TYR A 625 -15.09 29.61 -7.89
N LEU A 626 -13.83 29.26 -7.61
CA LEU A 626 -12.95 30.04 -6.74
C LEU A 626 -12.55 31.37 -7.36
N PHE A 627 -12.57 31.46 -8.70
CA PHE A 627 -12.24 32.68 -9.44
C PHE A 627 -13.47 33.44 -9.94
N LEU A 628 -14.66 32.87 -9.80
CA LEU A 628 -15.91 33.59 -10.07
C LEU A 628 -16.07 34.71 -9.03
N ARG A 629 -15.99 35.96 -9.49
CA ARG A 629 -16.33 37.14 -8.70
C ARG A 629 -17.83 37.11 -8.41
N ASN A 630 -18.21 37.09 -7.14
CA ASN A 630 -19.59 37.32 -6.70
C ASN A 630 -19.94 38.82 -6.79
N ASP A 631 -19.59 39.47 -7.89
CA ASP A 631 -20.08 40.82 -8.16
C ASP A 631 -21.58 40.66 -8.47
N PRO A 632 -22.50 41.34 -7.75
CA PRO A 632 -23.88 41.38 -8.16
C PRO A 632 -23.91 41.89 -9.60
N LYS A 633 -24.53 41.14 -10.52
CA LYS A 633 -24.74 41.61 -11.90
C LYS A 633 -25.28 43.03 -11.81
N PRO A 634 -24.68 44.01 -12.52
CA PRO A 634 -25.22 45.37 -12.52
C PRO A 634 -26.71 45.26 -12.84
N GLN A 635 -27.56 45.71 -11.91
CA GLN A 635 -28.99 45.74 -12.18
C GLN A 635 -29.14 46.58 -13.46
N PRO A 636 -29.79 46.04 -14.52
CA PRO A 636 -30.06 46.85 -15.68
C PRO A 636 -30.85 48.07 -15.19
N PRO A 637 -30.52 49.28 -15.67
CA PRO A 637 -31.20 50.49 -15.22
C PRO A 637 -32.71 50.30 -15.43
N PRO A 638 -33.56 50.75 -14.48
CA PRO A 638 -34.99 50.56 -14.59
C PRO A 638 -35.47 51.18 -15.91
N GLN A 639 -36.04 50.34 -16.77
CA GLN A 639 -36.66 50.79 -18.01
C GLN A 639 -37.85 51.69 -17.66
N PRO A 640 -37.94 52.92 -18.21
CA PRO A 640 -39.15 53.71 -18.05
C PRO A 640 -40.32 53.00 -18.73
N MET A 641 -41.41 52.79 -17.97
CA MET A 641 -42.73 52.51 -18.55
C MET A 641 -43.10 53.63 -19.52
N GLY A 642 -43.15 53.32 -20.80
CA GLY A 642 -43.85 54.12 -21.81
C GLY A 642 -45.24 53.54 -22.06
N MET A 643 -46.28 54.33 -21.79
CA MET A 643 -47.66 54.15 -22.24
C MET A 643 -48.15 55.53 -22.71
N PRO A 644 -49.18 55.62 -23.57
CA PRO A 644 -49.30 55.06 -24.91
C PRO A 644 -49.61 56.16 -25.95
N GLY A 645 -49.37 55.93 -27.24
CA GLY A 645 -50.09 56.70 -28.27
C GLY A 645 -49.41 56.89 -29.62
N GLY A 646 -50.16 56.58 -30.69
CA GLY A 646 -50.10 57.31 -31.96
C GLY A 646 -49.53 56.54 -33.15
N PRO A 647 -50.31 56.27 -34.22
CA PRO A 647 -49.89 55.45 -35.35
C PRO A 647 -49.11 56.27 -36.38
N GLY A 648 -48.05 55.71 -36.98
CA GLY A 648 -47.51 56.29 -38.21
C GLY A 648 -46.09 55.92 -38.62
N ALA A 649 -46.02 55.11 -39.68
CA ALA A 649 -45.08 55.17 -40.80
C ALA A 649 -43.58 54.81 -40.64
N ARG A 650 -43.20 53.84 -41.48
CA ARG A 650 -41.88 53.32 -41.89
C ARG A 650 -40.87 54.40 -42.33
N ARG A 651 -39.56 54.21 -42.03
CA ARG A 651 -38.40 54.25 -42.98
C ARG A 651 -37.01 54.16 -42.32
N GLY A 652 -36.17 53.23 -42.83
CA GLY A 652 -34.75 53.41 -43.27
C GLY A 652 -33.61 53.81 -42.30
N PRO A 653 -32.39 53.21 -42.39
CA PRO A 653 -31.28 53.46 -41.46
C PRO A 653 -30.32 54.58 -41.92
N GLY A 654 -29.72 55.30 -40.96
CA GLY A 654 -28.68 56.30 -41.22
C GLY A 654 -27.87 56.68 -39.97
N MET A 655 -26.56 56.73 -40.13
CA MET A 655 -25.48 57.00 -39.16
C MET A 655 -25.59 58.30 -38.34
N GLY A 656 -24.91 58.35 -37.18
CA GLY A 656 -24.25 59.59 -36.68
C GLY A 656 -24.31 59.88 -35.17
N LEU A 657 -23.13 59.92 -34.54
CA LEU A 657 -22.75 60.46 -33.20
C LEU A 657 -22.93 62.01 -33.10
N PRO A 658 -22.55 62.74 -32.02
CA PRO A 658 -22.62 62.53 -30.54
C PRO A 658 -23.06 63.79 -29.70
N ALA A 659 -23.17 63.60 -28.38
CA ALA A 659 -22.82 64.51 -27.25
C ALA A 659 -23.59 65.83 -26.91
N GLY A 660 -23.90 66.02 -25.61
CA GLY A 660 -23.99 67.35 -24.94
C GLY A 660 -25.16 67.55 -23.95
N ALA A 661 -24.84 67.70 -22.65
CA ALA A 661 -25.74 68.00 -21.50
C ALA A 661 -26.17 69.50 -21.42
N PRO A 662 -26.76 70.09 -20.34
CA PRO A 662 -27.37 69.58 -19.06
C PRO A 662 -28.72 70.25 -18.58
N LEU A 663 -29.45 69.59 -17.64
CA LEU A 663 -30.25 70.00 -16.40
C LEU A 663 -31.06 71.35 -16.33
N PRO A 664 -32.01 71.64 -15.37
CA PRO A 664 -32.67 70.92 -14.24
C PRO A 664 -34.24 71.24 -14.10
N PRO A 665 -34.91 71.40 -12.91
CA PRO A 665 -35.54 70.40 -12.00
C PRO A 665 -37.08 70.65 -11.72
N PRO A 666 -37.70 70.30 -10.56
CA PRO A 666 -38.52 69.09 -10.32
C PRO A 666 -39.95 69.37 -9.76
N GLN A 667 -40.78 68.33 -9.50
CA GLN A 667 -41.65 68.21 -8.31
C GLN A 667 -42.48 66.89 -8.27
N SER A 668 -42.54 66.29 -7.07
CA SER A 668 -43.29 65.12 -6.56
C SER A 668 -44.79 65.41 -6.30
N PRO A 669 -45.70 64.56 -5.72
CA PRO A 669 -45.55 63.26 -5.02
C PRO A 669 -46.72 62.18 -5.14
N ALA A 670 -46.49 61.02 -4.49
CA ALA A 670 -47.40 60.17 -3.64
C ALA A 670 -48.47 59.16 -4.20
N PRO A 671 -48.77 58.05 -3.42
CA PRO A 671 -49.39 56.76 -3.85
C PRO A 671 -50.79 56.48 -3.20
N PRO A 672 -51.48 55.30 -3.35
CA PRO A 672 -51.33 54.16 -2.38
C PRO A 672 -51.85 52.70 -2.74
N THR A 673 -51.39 51.69 -1.96
CA THR A 673 -51.98 50.46 -1.28
C THR A 673 -52.84 49.29 -1.87
N ALA A 674 -52.50 48.05 -1.38
CA ALA A 674 -53.27 46.84 -0.90
C ALA A 674 -54.05 45.89 -1.86
N GLY A 675 -54.25 44.55 -1.67
CA GLY A 675 -53.89 43.50 -0.67
C GLY A 675 -54.53 42.09 -0.96
N MET A 676 -54.06 41.01 -0.28
CA MET A 676 -54.64 39.64 0.06
C MET A 676 -55.33 38.72 -1.01
N ALA A 677 -55.57 37.39 -0.91
CA ALA A 677 -55.07 36.16 -0.22
C ALA A 677 -55.82 34.88 -0.76
N ASN A 678 -55.19 33.69 -0.67
CA ASN A 678 -55.70 32.30 -0.43
C ASN A 678 -56.40 31.33 -1.46
N LEU A 679 -55.96 30.03 -1.36
CA LEU A 679 -56.66 28.69 -1.41
C LEU A 679 -56.47 27.65 -2.57
N SER A 680 -55.88 26.49 -2.20
CA SER A 680 -56.12 25.02 -2.42
C SER A 680 -56.70 24.29 -3.67
N VAL A 681 -56.00 23.18 -4.02
CA VAL A 681 -56.40 21.74 -4.28
C VAL A 681 -56.93 21.23 -5.64
N ASN A 682 -56.20 20.22 -6.17
CA ASN A 682 -56.44 19.07 -7.10
C ASN A 682 -57.17 19.20 -8.45
N GLY A 683 -56.59 18.54 -9.48
CA GLY A 683 -57.26 18.15 -10.73
C GLY A 683 -56.31 17.48 -11.74
N GLN A 684 -56.78 16.39 -12.35
CA GLN A 684 -56.06 15.39 -13.16
C GLN A 684 -55.84 15.74 -14.66
N ASN A 685 -54.84 15.05 -15.24
CA ASN A 685 -54.72 14.49 -16.62
C ASN A 685 -54.22 15.33 -17.82
N GLY A 686 -53.22 14.76 -18.52
CA GLY A 686 -53.14 14.71 -19.99
C GLY A 686 -51.83 15.16 -20.66
N GLY A 687 -51.10 14.23 -21.32
CA GLY A 687 -50.14 14.54 -22.40
C GLY A 687 -48.88 13.66 -22.44
N ALA A 688 -48.74 12.85 -23.49
CA ALA A 688 -47.74 11.81 -23.72
C ALA A 688 -46.64 12.21 -24.74
N GLU A 689 -45.63 11.32 -24.90
CA GLU A 689 -44.66 11.08 -26.00
C GLU A 689 -43.23 10.90 -25.43
N ASP A 690 -42.35 9.94 -25.79
CA ASP A 690 -42.40 8.77 -26.67
C ASP A 690 -41.17 7.85 -26.34
N TRP A 691 -41.26 6.55 -26.63
CA TRP A 691 -40.22 5.48 -26.48
C TRP A 691 -39.31 5.39 -27.74
N PRO A 692 -38.32 4.46 -27.97
CA PRO A 692 -38.16 3.11 -27.40
C PRO A 692 -36.74 2.50 -27.24
N ALA A 693 -36.73 1.29 -26.66
CA ALA A 693 -35.68 0.26 -26.74
C ALA A 693 -36.14 -0.94 -27.60
N PRO A 694 -35.25 -1.86 -28.01
CA PRO A 694 -35.64 -3.27 -28.23
C PRO A 694 -34.64 -4.31 -27.63
N VAL A 695 -35.07 -5.35 -26.91
CA VAL A 695 -35.58 -6.72 -27.28
C VAL A 695 -34.48 -7.78 -27.32
N LEU A 696 -34.67 -8.92 -26.63
CA LEU A 696 -34.46 -10.29 -27.15
C LEU A 696 -35.03 -11.39 -26.23
N ASP A 697 -35.33 -12.51 -26.89
CA ASP A 697 -36.43 -13.46 -26.68
C ASP A 697 -36.20 -14.65 -25.72
N LYS A 698 -37.32 -15.23 -25.26
CA LYS A 698 -37.45 -16.61 -24.74
C LYS A 698 -38.12 -17.52 -25.79
N LYS A 699 -37.67 -18.78 -25.91
CA LYS A 699 -38.53 -20.00 -25.84
C LYS A 699 -37.76 -21.31 -26.12
N GLY A 700 -38.10 -22.35 -25.35
CA GLY A 700 -37.88 -23.77 -25.68
C GLY A 700 -38.16 -24.67 -24.47
N LYS A 701 -39.04 -25.66 -24.60
CA LYS A 701 -39.78 -26.36 -23.53
C LYS A 701 -39.67 -27.89 -23.72
N LEU A 702 -39.82 -28.63 -22.61
CA LEU A 702 -40.44 -29.98 -22.43
C LEU A 702 -39.60 -31.29 -22.50
N GLU A 703 -39.65 -31.98 -21.34
CA GLU A 703 -40.02 -33.39 -21.04
C GLU A 703 -39.21 -34.62 -21.49
N LYS A 704 -38.91 -35.51 -20.51
CA LYS A 704 -39.11 -36.99 -20.43
C LYS A 704 -38.16 -37.62 -19.38
N LYS A 705 -38.32 -38.82 -18.80
CA LYS A 705 -39.40 -39.76 -18.45
C LYS A 705 -38.71 -40.87 -17.61
N ASP A 706 -39.39 -41.45 -16.62
CA ASP A 706 -38.94 -42.64 -15.86
C ASP A 706 -38.83 -43.92 -16.71
N LYS A 707 -37.88 -44.82 -16.35
CA LYS A 707 -38.11 -46.24 -15.99
C LYS A 707 -36.82 -47.09 -15.82
N HIS A 708 -36.61 -47.56 -14.58
CA HIS A 708 -36.40 -48.94 -14.06
C HIS A 708 -35.65 -50.08 -14.82
N LYS A 709 -34.96 -50.91 -13.97
CA LYS A 709 -34.52 -52.34 -14.04
C LYS A 709 -33.08 -52.62 -14.51
N GLU A 710 -32.29 -53.60 -13.99
CA GLU A 710 -32.42 -54.66 -12.97
C GLU A 710 -31.01 -55.21 -12.60
N ASP A 711 -30.96 -56.06 -11.58
CA ASP A 711 -29.85 -56.66 -10.83
C ASP A 711 -28.71 -57.41 -11.58
N LYS A 712 -27.53 -57.50 -10.91
CA LYS A 712 -26.90 -58.80 -10.57
C LYS A 712 -25.74 -58.69 -9.56
N LYS A 713 -25.84 -59.51 -8.50
CA LYS A 713 -24.78 -59.91 -7.55
C LYS A 713 -23.76 -60.83 -8.23
N ASP A 714 -22.49 -60.75 -7.84
CA ASP A 714 -21.72 -61.94 -7.45
C ASP A 714 -20.46 -61.68 -6.60
N LYS A 715 -20.13 -62.69 -5.80
CA LYS A 715 -19.10 -62.76 -4.73
C LYS A 715 -17.67 -62.96 -5.29
N HIS A 716 -16.64 -62.47 -4.61
CA HIS A 716 -15.62 -63.24 -3.85
C HIS A 716 -14.26 -62.50 -3.64
N LYS A 717 -13.78 -62.60 -2.38
CA LYS A 717 -12.40 -62.84 -1.88
C LYS A 717 -11.27 -61.78 -2.01
N ASP A 718 -10.87 -61.32 -0.83
CA ASP A 718 -9.53 -61.33 -0.22
C ASP A 718 -8.29 -61.03 -1.09
N GLY A 719 -7.59 -59.97 -0.67
CA GLY A 719 -6.21 -59.68 -1.07
C GLY A 719 -5.63 -58.54 -0.24
N GLU A 720 -5.10 -58.87 0.94
CA GLU A 720 -4.26 -57.98 1.75
C GLU A 720 -3.09 -57.40 0.95
N LYS A 721 -2.82 -56.10 1.14
CA LYS A 721 -1.45 -55.56 1.29
C LYS A 721 -1.52 -54.17 1.96
N LYS A 722 -1.31 -54.17 3.28
CA LYS A 722 -1.20 -52.98 4.13
C LYS A 722 0.04 -52.15 3.75
N LYS A 723 -0.17 -50.87 3.42
CA LYS A 723 0.85 -49.81 3.50
C LYS A 723 1.01 -49.38 4.96
N ARG A 724 2.26 -49.28 5.40
CA ARG A 724 2.68 -48.90 6.76
C ARG A 724 2.38 -47.42 7.00
N GLY A 725 1.73 -47.12 8.13
CA GLY A 725 1.63 -45.78 8.70
C GLY A 725 2.90 -45.40 9.48
N PHE A 726 3.26 -44.13 9.37
CA PHE A 726 4.34 -43.46 10.09
C PHE A 726 3.72 -42.63 11.21
N PHE A 727 3.76 -43.11 12.46
CA PHE A 727 3.71 -42.30 13.68
C PHE A 727 4.31 -43.16 14.80
N GLY A 728 5.53 -42.84 15.21
CA GLY A 728 6.20 -43.44 16.37
C GLY A 728 6.35 -42.38 17.46
N SER A 729 5.58 -42.49 18.53
CA SER A 729 5.84 -41.74 19.76
C SER A 729 6.93 -42.44 20.57
N LYS A 730 7.92 -41.68 21.04
CA LYS A 730 8.86 -42.12 22.08
C LYS A 730 8.34 -41.64 23.43
N LYS A 731 8.16 -42.60 24.35
CA LYS A 731 8.04 -42.38 25.79
C LYS A 731 9.43 -42.54 26.40
N ASP A 732 9.89 -41.52 27.12
CA ASP A 732 11.00 -41.62 28.05
C ASP A 732 10.56 -42.29 29.35
N LYS A 733 11.43 -43.15 29.89
CA LYS A 733 11.48 -43.52 31.30
C LYS A 733 12.94 -43.65 31.72
N SER A 734 13.17 -43.09 32.91
CA SER A 734 14.33 -43.18 33.83
C SER A 734 15.65 -42.58 33.39
#